data_AF-A0A7V5TNT6-F1
#
_entry.id   AF-A0A7V5TNT6-F1
#
_cell.length_a   1.000
_cell.length_b   1.000
_cell.length_c   1.000
_cell.angle_alpha   90.00
_cell.angle_beta   90.00
_cell.angle_gamma   90.00
#
_symmetry.space_group_name_H-M   'P 1'
#
loop_
_entity.id
_entity.type
_entity.pdbx_description
1 polymer ?
#
loop_
_entity_poly.entity_id
_entity_poly.type
_entity_poly.pdbx_seq_one_letter_code
_entity_poly.pdbx_strand_id
1 'polypeptide(L)'
;MGVDFEWQMDQELPPERAERPAKPPRSPNVVRLMVIGAAALALVVVAGVFWVRMRQRKLAEVESAVAAVARLELQSLADGDLDLYLSLQYDQDGAWLAVQEDRARSGNAFPPPLPSLTATGVFTVGEARVVGDWARVEVVRTAYLKEGEVGRFRAVRFYRRAPDGRWLHAAVEPDYAGHVVTFSGRNIEVVVYDRDRELVEPFVPVLDELAGRLCAQINCRNFRPRRVSFTGSLSNLVESDVIVPAPFLVGVPDDEVARAFWREALQETVLNGLLAAANVSPQATTGLLLYDQLHARLWGRLGLADPVTTDLEFLRDSLAQRWWLPLWSLLWQRSPSAERLAVEEMSLFLDFVEEEYGTEATVKMLSALSHSDDVWGALWQAFGAVDFWDITARFDEYVRQTVGVETAPLPRVAPFSGYDLVARCRAGSAPSLWGIDVTEGVTVPLTALPTGLHLHSWSPDGRYLLGMRERIFGGGAYLLPADGSPARRVEAVTARMSPGDWSPDGRYLAYTVFDWPQDWRLVDVEQGTVLTITGQMLGWSPDGSLMAYVAPGSSGYDVLWLAAEDGSAPRPVGEAGSGAGWSPDGRQLAVYGRSREGACLWRYDLDTETTQPIVDCSAADALLGFDAARGQVVPQAVFWSPDGEWIAVSVLQAQYESPVGFRTGTFLVRPDGSGLHLLADAAGGQAPIGWSPDGAYLALLSYDGMGEALTTTVMTPAGEVLFEEPGRGTWSPDGAYLAIVSGIAPLRVWEAATGEMGDGFGLRCDDAVWNPGR
;
A
#
# COMPACT_ATOMS: atom_id res chain seq x y z
N MET A 1 -0.37 -72.54 -3.23
CA MET A 1 0.10 -72.70 -4.62
C MET A 1 1.62 -72.65 -4.55
N GLY A 2 2.27 -73.79 -4.79
CA GLY A 2 3.73 -73.90 -4.80
C GLY A 2 4.30 -73.80 -6.20
N VAL A 3 5.61 -73.57 -6.27
CA VAL A 3 6.63 -74.12 -7.19
C VAL A 3 7.97 -73.90 -6.47
N ASP A 4 8.54 -74.92 -5.81
CA ASP A 4 9.54 -75.89 -6.31
C ASP A 4 10.90 -75.29 -6.70
N PHE A 5 11.94 -75.69 -5.95
CA PHE A 5 13.25 -75.95 -6.52
C PHE A 5 13.92 -77.10 -5.76
N GLU A 6 14.09 -78.21 -6.49
CA GLU A 6 14.56 -79.52 -6.04
C GLU A 6 16.03 -79.69 -6.48
N TRP A 7 16.92 -80.07 -5.55
CA TRP A 7 18.32 -80.43 -5.84
C TRP A 7 18.44 -81.95 -5.91
N GLN A 8 18.85 -82.47 -7.07
CA GLN A 8 19.21 -83.88 -7.24
C GLN A 8 20.57 -84.18 -6.58
N MET A 9 20.55 -85.12 -5.63
CA MET A 9 21.74 -85.86 -5.17
C MET A 9 21.76 -87.21 -5.88
N ASP A 10 22.88 -87.55 -6.50
CA ASP A 10 23.21 -88.94 -6.81
C ASP A 10 24.74 -89.13 -6.81
N GLN A 11 25.18 -90.14 -6.05
CA GLN A 11 26.41 -90.96 -6.22
C GLN A 11 27.76 -90.23 -5.97
N GLU A 12 28.72 -90.66 -5.17
CA GLU A 12 29.11 -91.96 -4.59
C GLU A 12 30.09 -91.70 -3.41
N LEU A 13 29.96 -92.44 -2.31
CA LEU A 13 30.94 -92.51 -1.21
C LEU A 13 31.81 -93.77 -1.36
N PRO A 14 33.15 -93.69 -1.32
CA PRO A 14 34.00 -94.87 -1.12
C PRO A 14 34.12 -95.24 0.37
N PRO A 15 34.26 -96.54 0.71
CA PRO A 15 34.13 -97.03 2.07
C PRO A 15 35.42 -96.90 2.90
N GLU A 16 35.20 -96.95 4.22
CA GLU A 16 36.17 -96.94 5.31
C GLU A 16 37.36 -97.88 5.10
N ARG A 17 38.56 -97.38 5.42
CA ARG A 17 39.76 -98.20 5.69
C ARG A 17 40.33 -97.87 7.07
N ALA A 18 40.30 -98.91 7.90
CA ALA A 18 41.38 -99.46 8.72
C ALA A 18 42.15 -98.54 9.68
N GLU A 19 42.07 -98.95 10.95
CA GLU A 19 42.94 -98.68 12.10
C GLU A 19 44.31 -98.06 11.80
N ARG A 20 44.61 -96.93 12.45
CA ARG A 20 45.99 -96.40 12.59
C ARG A 20 46.45 -96.47 14.05
N PRO A 21 47.72 -96.85 14.29
CA PRO A 21 48.24 -97.17 15.62
C PRO A 21 48.53 -95.94 16.49
N ALA A 22 48.65 -96.17 17.79
CA ALA A 22 48.93 -95.19 18.85
C ALA A 22 50.16 -94.31 18.55
N LYS A 23 50.00 -92.99 18.66
CA LYS A 23 51.10 -92.01 18.59
C LYS A 23 52.00 -92.14 19.83
N PRO A 24 53.35 -92.08 19.69
CA PRO A 24 54.25 -92.10 20.84
C PRO A 24 54.13 -90.81 21.66
N PRO A 25 54.49 -90.83 22.96
CA PRO A 25 54.35 -89.66 23.83
C PRO A 25 55.21 -88.50 23.31
N ARG A 26 54.60 -87.33 23.12
CA ARG A 26 55.29 -86.10 22.73
C ARG A 26 56.31 -85.74 23.82
N SER A 27 57.55 -85.43 23.44
CA SER A 27 58.59 -85.02 24.37
C SER A 27 58.15 -83.77 25.16
N PRO A 28 58.53 -83.63 26.45
CA PRO A 28 58.07 -82.54 27.32
C PRO A 28 58.40 -81.13 26.82
N ASN A 29 59.34 -80.99 25.88
CA ASN A 29 59.68 -79.71 25.25
C ASN A 29 58.63 -79.23 24.22
N VAL A 30 57.94 -80.14 23.52
CA VAL A 30 56.91 -79.77 22.53
C VAL A 30 55.63 -79.28 23.21
N VAL A 31 55.26 -79.88 24.34
CA VAL A 31 54.11 -79.43 25.15
C VAL A 31 54.41 -78.07 25.79
N ARG A 32 55.63 -77.84 26.31
CA ARG A 32 56.05 -76.52 26.81
C ARG A 32 56.04 -75.45 25.72
N LEU A 33 56.53 -75.73 24.51
CA LEU A 33 56.49 -74.79 23.38
C LEU A 33 55.05 -74.49 22.92
N MET A 34 54.15 -75.46 22.92
CA MET A 34 52.73 -75.23 22.62
C MET A 34 52.02 -74.40 23.70
N VAL A 35 52.31 -74.64 24.99
CA VAL A 35 51.73 -73.85 26.09
C VAL A 35 52.28 -72.42 26.09
N ILE A 36 53.58 -72.24 25.83
CA ILE A 36 54.20 -70.91 25.67
C ILE A 36 53.64 -70.20 24.42
N GLY A 37 53.46 -70.91 23.30
CA GLY A 37 52.85 -70.37 22.08
C GLY A 37 51.39 -69.99 22.26
N ALA A 38 50.59 -70.80 22.97
CA ALA A 38 49.20 -70.49 23.30
C ALA A 38 49.09 -69.33 24.30
N ALA A 39 49.99 -69.24 25.29
CA ALA A 39 50.05 -68.11 26.22
C ALA A 39 50.48 -66.81 25.52
N ALA A 40 51.43 -66.88 24.58
CA ALA A 40 51.84 -65.73 23.75
C ALA A 40 50.71 -65.27 22.83
N LEU A 41 49.98 -66.19 22.19
CA LEU A 41 48.81 -65.88 21.39
C LEU A 41 47.69 -65.26 22.23
N ALA A 42 47.42 -65.80 23.42
CA ALA A 42 46.46 -65.23 24.37
C ALA A 42 46.87 -63.82 24.82
N LEU A 43 48.15 -63.56 25.07
CA LEU A 43 48.67 -62.22 25.37
C LEU A 43 48.50 -61.24 24.21
N VAL A 44 48.75 -61.67 22.97
CA VAL A 44 48.52 -60.84 21.77
C VAL A 44 47.03 -60.53 21.58
N VAL A 45 46.15 -61.51 21.79
CA VAL A 45 44.69 -61.30 21.72
C VAL A 45 44.22 -60.37 22.83
N VAL A 46 44.70 -60.55 24.07
CA VAL A 46 44.37 -59.67 25.21
C VAL A 46 44.90 -58.25 24.96
N ALA A 47 46.13 -58.10 24.46
CA ALA A 47 46.71 -56.81 24.09
C ALA A 47 45.94 -56.15 22.94
N GLY A 48 45.49 -56.93 21.94
CA GLY A 48 44.66 -56.46 20.84
C GLY A 48 43.28 -55.98 21.30
N VAL A 49 42.60 -56.76 22.14
CA VAL A 49 41.30 -56.37 22.74
C VAL A 49 41.46 -55.15 23.65
N PHE A 50 42.54 -55.08 24.44
CA PHE A 50 42.86 -53.93 25.28
C PHE A 50 43.13 -52.67 24.44
N TRP A 51 43.88 -52.80 23.34
CA TRP A 51 44.14 -51.70 22.40
C TRP A 51 42.85 -51.22 21.71
N VAL A 52 41.99 -52.12 21.26
CA VAL A 52 40.67 -51.76 20.68
C VAL A 52 39.80 -51.05 21.71
N ARG A 53 39.73 -51.55 22.96
CA ARG A 53 38.98 -50.89 24.03
C ARG A 53 39.54 -49.52 24.41
N MET A 54 40.85 -49.38 24.48
CA MET A 54 41.50 -48.09 24.76
C MET A 54 41.23 -47.10 23.62
N ARG A 55 41.31 -47.56 22.36
CA ARG A 55 40.97 -46.75 21.19
C ARG A 55 39.50 -46.35 21.17
N GLN A 56 38.58 -47.25 21.51
CA GLN A 56 37.15 -46.95 21.64
C GLN A 56 36.86 -45.93 22.74
N ARG A 57 37.50 -46.05 23.91
CA ARG A 57 37.38 -45.05 24.98
C ARG A 57 37.88 -43.67 24.55
N LYS A 58 39.06 -43.62 23.93
CA LYS A 58 39.65 -42.36 23.44
C LYS A 58 38.80 -41.74 22.33
N LEU A 59 38.19 -42.55 21.46
CA LEU A 59 37.27 -42.07 20.43
C LEU A 59 36.01 -41.50 21.06
N ALA A 60 35.40 -42.21 22.02
CA ALA A 60 34.20 -41.75 22.73
C ALA A 60 34.45 -40.44 23.53
N GLU A 61 35.63 -40.28 24.12
CA GLU A 61 36.03 -39.03 24.78
C GLU A 61 36.09 -37.86 23.78
N VAL A 62 36.68 -38.08 22.60
CA VAL A 62 36.76 -37.05 21.55
C VAL A 62 35.37 -36.75 20.98
N GLU A 63 34.55 -37.76 20.70
CA GLU A 63 33.17 -37.61 20.22
C GLU A 63 32.32 -36.83 21.23
N SER A 64 32.46 -37.13 22.53
CA SER A 64 31.80 -36.36 23.59
C SER A 64 32.25 -34.89 23.63
N ALA A 65 33.54 -34.62 23.38
CA ALA A 65 34.07 -33.27 23.34
C ALA A 65 33.51 -32.47 22.15
N VAL A 66 33.42 -33.07 20.97
CA VAL A 66 32.81 -32.42 19.80
C VAL A 66 31.33 -32.14 20.05
N ALA A 67 30.59 -33.10 20.60
CA ALA A 67 29.18 -32.90 20.94
C ALA A 67 28.98 -31.78 21.98
N ALA A 68 29.94 -31.57 22.89
CA ALA A 68 29.92 -30.45 23.83
C ALA A 68 30.13 -29.10 23.14
N VAL A 69 31.06 -29.02 22.17
CA VAL A 69 31.26 -27.82 21.34
C VAL A 69 29.99 -27.48 20.57
N ALA A 70 29.34 -28.47 19.95
CA ALA A 70 28.09 -28.27 19.22
C ALA A 70 26.94 -27.74 20.10
N ARG A 71 26.85 -28.21 21.36
CA ARG A 71 25.87 -27.67 22.32
C ARG A 71 26.18 -26.23 22.69
N LEU A 72 27.44 -25.93 22.97
CA LEU A 72 27.87 -24.58 23.37
C LEU A 72 27.60 -23.57 22.25
N GLU A 73 27.85 -23.96 21.00
CA GLU A 73 27.57 -23.13 19.82
C GLU A 73 26.09 -22.79 19.68
N LEU A 74 25.21 -23.79 19.78
CA LEU A 74 23.77 -23.60 19.66
C LEU A 74 23.20 -22.79 20.84
N GLN A 75 23.76 -22.97 22.03
CA GLN A 75 23.41 -22.16 23.21
C GLN A 75 23.85 -20.70 23.03
N SER A 76 25.07 -20.44 22.56
CA SER A 76 25.52 -19.06 22.31
C SER A 76 24.65 -18.32 21.30
N LEU A 77 24.13 -19.01 20.28
CA LEU A 77 23.16 -18.42 19.36
C LEU A 77 21.82 -18.11 20.02
N ALA A 78 21.31 -19.02 20.85
CA ALA A 78 20.04 -18.83 21.56
C ALA A 78 20.14 -17.69 22.60
N ASP A 79 21.29 -17.52 23.23
CA ASP A 79 21.55 -16.48 24.23
C ASP A 79 21.95 -15.13 23.60
N GLY A 80 22.16 -15.08 22.28
CA GLY A 80 22.59 -13.88 21.55
C GLY A 80 24.07 -13.50 21.78
N ASP A 81 24.88 -14.42 22.30
CA ASP A 81 26.32 -14.23 22.53
C ASP A 81 27.10 -14.45 21.22
N LEU A 82 27.13 -13.39 20.41
CA LEU A 82 27.77 -13.41 19.09
C LEU A 82 29.28 -13.64 19.17
N ASP A 83 29.95 -13.10 20.19
CA ASP A 83 31.40 -13.23 20.36
C ASP A 83 31.78 -14.69 20.64
N LEU A 84 31.04 -15.35 21.55
CA LEU A 84 31.22 -16.78 21.81
C LEU A 84 30.89 -17.62 20.58
N TYR A 85 29.78 -17.33 19.89
CA TYR A 85 29.39 -18.05 18.66
C TYR A 85 30.47 -17.99 17.59
N LEU A 86 30.98 -16.79 17.28
CA LEU A 86 32.01 -16.59 16.27
C LEU A 86 33.35 -17.23 16.66
N SER A 87 33.68 -17.28 17.96
CA SER A 87 34.90 -17.95 18.46
C SER A 87 34.91 -19.47 18.25
N LEU A 88 33.72 -20.07 18.05
CA LEU A 88 33.54 -21.50 17.80
C LEU A 88 33.51 -21.85 16.31
N GLN A 89 33.60 -20.86 15.42
CA GLN A 89 33.66 -21.05 13.97
C GLN A 89 35.10 -21.31 13.50
N TYR A 90 35.25 -22.05 12.41
CA TYR A 90 36.56 -22.38 11.84
C TYR A 90 37.21 -21.14 11.21
N ASP A 91 38.22 -20.61 11.88
CA ASP A 91 38.85 -19.33 11.60
C ASP A 91 39.84 -19.33 10.42
N GLN A 92 40.27 -20.52 9.95
CA GLN A 92 41.17 -20.65 8.81
C GLN A 92 40.45 -20.52 7.45
N ASP A 93 39.13 -20.38 7.46
CA ASP A 93 38.31 -20.10 6.27
C ASP A 93 37.61 -18.74 6.44
N GLY A 94 38.24 -17.68 5.92
CA GLY A 94 37.70 -16.32 6.04
C GLY A 94 36.37 -16.11 5.33
N ALA A 95 36.10 -16.86 4.25
CA ALA A 95 34.82 -16.79 3.55
C ALA A 95 33.70 -17.43 4.38
N TRP A 96 33.98 -18.56 5.03
CA TRP A 96 33.08 -19.17 5.99
C TRP A 96 32.75 -18.22 7.15
N LEU A 97 33.78 -17.66 7.78
CA LEU A 97 33.61 -16.80 8.95
C LEU A 97 32.78 -15.54 8.64
N ALA A 98 33.05 -14.88 7.51
CA ALA A 98 32.31 -13.69 7.08
C ALA A 98 30.81 -13.97 6.88
N VAL A 99 30.46 -15.14 6.32
CA VAL A 99 29.05 -15.52 6.11
C VAL A 99 28.37 -15.87 7.43
N GLN A 100 29.08 -16.51 8.37
CA GLN A 100 28.51 -16.80 9.68
C GLN A 100 28.26 -15.52 10.49
N GLU A 101 29.13 -14.52 10.38
CA GLU A 101 28.94 -13.22 11.03
C GLU A 101 27.71 -12.47 10.49
N ASP A 102 27.58 -12.35 9.17
CA ASP A 102 26.44 -11.69 8.53
C ASP A 102 25.10 -12.34 8.91
N ARG A 103 25.06 -13.68 8.91
CA ARG A 103 23.87 -14.45 9.28
C ARG A 103 23.52 -14.30 10.76
N ALA A 104 24.50 -14.32 11.64
CA ALA A 104 24.24 -14.18 13.06
C ALA A 104 23.75 -12.75 13.40
N ARG A 105 24.27 -11.72 12.73
CA ARG A 105 23.78 -10.33 12.89
C ARG A 105 22.36 -10.12 12.34
N SER A 106 21.98 -10.81 11.27
CA SER A 106 20.63 -10.75 10.68
C SER A 106 19.60 -11.65 11.35
N GLY A 107 19.96 -12.37 12.42
CA GLY A 107 19.07 -13.32 13.11
C GLY A 107 18.85 -14.64 12.36
N ASN A 108 19.61 -14.90 11.29
CA ASN A 108 19.48 -16.03 10.38
C ASN A 108 20.69 -17.00 10.45
N ALA A 109 21.40 -17.05 11.59
CA ALA A 109 22.55 -17.95 11.81
C ALA A 109 22.23 -19.42 11.46
N PHE A 110 20.97 -19.80 11.64
CA PHE A 110 20.41 -21.05 11.16
C PHE A 110 19.34 -20.74 10.10
N PRO A 111 19.68 -20.68 8.81
CA PRO A 111 18.67 -20.44 7.80
C PRO A 111 17.60 -21.53 7.92
N PRO A 112 16.32 -21.16 7.84
CA PRO A 112 15.28 -22.15 7.89
C PRO A 112 15.45 -23.13 6.71
N PRO A 113 15.04 -24.40 6.86
CA PRO A 113 15.07 -25.33 5.74
C PRO A 113 14.39 -24.77 4.49
N LEU A 114 13.36 -23.92 4.68
CA LEU A 114 12.63 -23.17 3.66
C LEU A 114 12.14 -21.80 4.21
N PRO A 115 12.02 -20.74 3.37
CA PRO A 115 11.65 -19.36 3.75
C PRO A 115 10.39 -19.15 4.63
N SER A 116 9.38 -20.02 4.55
CA SER A 116 8.10 -19.85 5.28
C SER A 116 8.10 -20.37 6.74
N LEU A 117 9.28 -20.64 7.32
CA LEU A 117 9.45 -21.04 8.72
C LEU A 117 9.86 -19.87 9.60
N THR A 118 8.97 -19.43 10.48
CA THR A 118 9.15 -18.23 11.30
C THR A 118 9.83 -18.43 12.66
N ALA A 119 10.06 -19.67 13.14
CA ALA A 119 10.70 -19.88 14.44
C ALA A 119 11.55 -21.16 14.55
N THR A 120 12.79 -21.02 15.04
CA THR A 120 13.64 -22.11 15.59
C THR A 120 13.32 -22.31 17.08
N GLY A 121 12.84 -23.49 17.46
CA GLY A 121 12.65 -23.89 18.85
C GLY A 121 13.89 -24.58 19.45
N VAL A 122 13.67 -25.44 20.46
CA VAL A 122 14.70 -26.18 21.19
C VAL A 122 15.49 -27.11 20.27
N PHE A 123 16.82 -27.09 20.41
CA PHE A 123 17.74 -28.01 19.73
C PHE A 123 18.14 -29.16 20.64
N THR A 124 18.21 -30.37 20.07
CA THR A 124 18.84 -31.51 20.73
C THR A 124 20.04 -31.96 19.92
N VAL A 125 21.19 -32.08 20.59
CA VAL A 125 22.46 -32.50 19.98
C VAL A 125 22.64 -34.00 20.20
N GLY A 126 22.77 -34.74 19.09
CA GLY A 126 23.04 -36.18 19.08
C GLY A 126 24.50 -36.53 19.34
N GLU A 127 24.85 -37.80 19.12
CA GLU A 127 26.24 -38.26 19.23
C GLU A 127 27.10 -37.74 18.07
N ALA A 128 28.33 -37.32 18.38
CA ALA A 128 29.30 -36.97 17.36
C ALA A 128 29.94 -38.23 16.78
N ARG A 129 30.32 -38.19 15.50
CA ARG A 129 31.15 -39.22 14.87
C ARG A 129 32.41 -38.58 14.32
N VAL A 130 33.57 -39.08 14.73
CA VAL A 130 34.88 -38.50 14.36
C VAL A 130 35.58 -39.39 13.32
N VAL A 131 36.01 -38.78 12.21
CA VAL A 131 36.76 -39.42 11.13
C VAL A 131 37.97 -38.54 10.78
N GLY A 132 39.17 -38.96 11.18
CA GLY A 132 40.38 -38.15 10.98
C GLY A 132 40.32 -36.82 11.74
N ASP A 133 40.49 -35.71 11.01
CA ASP A 133 40.39 -34.33 11.52
C ASP A 133 38.99 -33.72 11.35
N TRP A 134 38.02 -34.53 10.93
CA TRP A 134 36.63 -34.14 10.78
C TRP A 134 35.76 -34.83 11.82
N ALA A 135 34.71 -34.14 12.23
CA ALA A 135 33.65 -34.72 13.03
C ALA A 135 32.30 -34.20 12.56
N ARG A 136 31.29 -35.06 12.65
CA ARG A 136 29.91 -34.72 12.32
C ARG A 136 29.03 -34.88 13.53
N VAL A 137 28.07 -33.99 13.69
CA VAL A 137 27.12 -34.01 14.80
C VAL A 137 25.72 -33.86 14.23
N GLU A 138 24.84 -34.81 14.56
CA GLU A 138 23.42 -34.68 14.23
C GLU A 138 22.74 -33.75 15.23
N VAL A 139 21.93 -32.83 14.73
CA VAL A 139 21.16 -31.88 15.53
C VAL A 139 19.70 -32.03 15.11
N VAL A 140 18.81 -32.26 16.07
CA VAL A 140 17.36 -32.22 15.83
C VAL A 140 16.83 -30.89 16.33
N ARG A 141 16.15 -30.17 15.45
CA ARG A 141 15.47 -28.91 15.69
C ARG A 141 13.98 -29.16 15.80
N THR A 142 13.34 -28.47 16.74
CA THR A 142 11.89 -28.37 16.81
C THR A 142 11.46 -27.02 16.22
N ALA A 143 10.48 -26.98 15.33
CA ALA A 143 9.96 -25.74 14.74
C ALA A 143 8.45 -25.63 14.93
N TYR A 144 7.97 -24.43 15.23
CA TYR A 144 6.54 -24.14 15.22
C TYR A 144 6.08 -23.89 13.78
N LEU A 145 4.99 -24.55 13.40
CA LEU A 145 4.41 -24.49 12.06
C LEU A 145 3.12 -23.67 12.07
N LYS A 146 2.44 -23.57 10.92
CA LYS A 146 1.10 -22.94 10.86
C LYS A 146 0.15 -23.62 11.84
N GLU A 147 -0.79 -22.84 12.39
CA GLU A 147 -1.82 -23.31 13.34
C GLU A 147 -1.30 -23.84 14.70
N GLY A 148 -0.03 -23.57 15.04
CA GLY A 148 0.55 -23.94 16.34
C GLY A 148 1.04 -25.39 16.42
N GLU A 149 1.07 -26.12 15.31
CA GLU A 149 1.69 -27.44 15.23
C GLU A 149 3.21 -27.38 15.42
N VAL A 150 3.80 -28.53 15.78
CA VAL A 150 5.23 -28.64 16.07
C VAL A 150 5.85 -29.75 15.23
N GLY A 151 6.83 -29.42 14.39
CA GLY A 151 7.55 -30.37 13.54
C GLY A 151 9.03 -30.49 13.92
N ARG A 152 9.61 -31.69 13.74
CA ARG A 152 11.03 -31.94 13.97
C ARG A 152 11.84 -32.05 12.69
N PHE A 153 13.03 -31.47 12.68
CA PHE A 153 13.96 -31.46 11.56
C PHE A 153 15.36 -31.89 12.00
N ARG A 154 15.95 -32.90 11.34
CA ARG A 154 17.30 -33.40 11.61
C ARG A 154 18.31 -32.78 10.63
N ALA A 155 19.25 -32.03 11.16
CA ALA A 155 20.37 -31.45 10.43
C ALA A 155 21.70 -32.09 10.87
N VAL A 156 22.74 -31.89 10.07
CA VAL A 156 24.10 -32.38 10.33
C VAL A 156 25.04 -31.19 10.29
N ARG A 157 25.82 -31.05 11.37
CA ARG A 157 26.86 -30.03 11.50
C ARG A 157 28.24 -30.67 11.40
N PHE A 158 29.18 -29.91 10.86
CA PHE A 158 30.54 -30.36 10.62
C PHE A 158 31.50 -29.58 11.49
N TYR A 159 32.44 -30.30 12.08
CA TYR A 159 33.48 -29.73 12.91
C TYR A 159 34.83 -30.19 12.37
N ARG A 160 35.76 -29.26 12.30
CA ARG A 160 37.13 -29.54 11.90
C ARG A 160 38.07 -29.25 13.04
N ARG A 161 39.07 -30.10 13.18
CA ARG A 161 40.12 -29.91 14.18
C ARG A 161 41.11 -28.85 13.70
N ALA A 162 41.21 -27.76 14.45
CA ALA A 162 42.16 -26.68 14.20
C ALA A 162 43.60 -27.10 14.57
N PRO A 163 44.63 -26.39 14.06
CA PRO A 163 46.04 -26.69 14.36
C PRO A 163 46.38 -26.64 15.86
N ASP A 164 45.65 -25.83 16.63
CA ASP A 164 45.77 -25.72 18.09
C ASP A 164 45.08 -26.87 18.85
N GLY A 165 44.43 -27.79 18.13
CA GLY A 165 43.76 -28.97 18.66
C GLY A 165 42.30 -28.77 19.04
N ARG A 166 41.74 -27.56 18.93
CA ARG A 166 40.31 -27.28 19.16
C ARG A 166 39.44 -27.83 18.05
N TRP A 167 38.19 -28.16 18.35
CA TRP A 167 37.17 -28.46 17.36
C TRP A 167 36.35 -27.21 17.08
N LEU A 168 36.22 -26.83 15.82
CA LEU A 168 35.52 -25.62 15.40
C LEU A 168 34.48 -25.97 14.33
N HIS A 169 33.34 -25.30 14.35
CA HIS A 169 32.28 -25.47 13.36
C HIS A 169 32.76 -24.99 11.99
N ALA A 170 32.70 -25.86 11.00
CA ALA A 170 33.28 -25.66 9.69
C ALA A 170 32.25 -25.89 8.58
N ALA A 171 32.61 -25.46 7.37
CA ALA A 171 31.88 -25.81 6.15
C ALA A 171 31.80 -27.33 5.95
N VAL A 172 30.94 -27.76 5.02
CA VAL A 172 30.66 -29.16 4.75
C VAL A 172 31.94 -29.97 4.50
N GLU A 173 32.01 -31.18 5.06
CA GLU A 173 33.08 -32.13 4.73
C GLU A 173 32.97 -32.50 3.24
N PRO A 174 34.02 -32.32 2.41
CA PRO A 174 33.93 -32.45 0.95
C PRO A 174 33.37 -33.78 0.45
N ASP A 175 33.66 -34.88 1.16
CA ASP A 175 33.26 -36.23 0.76
C ASP A 175 31.90 -36.66 1.34
N TYR A 176 31.32 -35.89 2.27
CA TYR A 176 30.10 -36.28 2.97
C TYR A 176 28.84 -36.14 2.12
N ALA A 177 28.76 -35.05 1.35
CA ALA A 177 27.60 -34.75 0.52
C ALA A 177 27.46 -35.74 -0.64
N GLY A 178 28.56 -36.35 -1.07
CA GLY A 178 28.60 -37.28 -2.19
C GLY A 178 28.53 -36.57 -3.54
N HIS A 179 28.27 -37.34 -4.60
CA HIS A 179 28.10 -36.78 -5.94
C HIS A 179 26.75 -36.08 -6.07
N VAL A 180 26.69 -35.13 -6.99
CA VAL A 180 25.44 -34.44 -7.32
C VAL A 180 24.67 -35.25 -8.34
N VAL A 181 23.36 -35.32 -8.16
CA VAL A 181 22.41 -36.01 -9.02
C VAL A 181 21.47 -34.98 -9.59
N THR A 182 21.22 -35.05 -10.89
CA THR A 182 20.28 -34.18 -11.59
C THR A 182 19.07 -34.98 -12.03
N PHE A 183 17.89 -34.50 -11.67
CA PHE A 183 16.62 -34.96 -12.21
C PHE A 183 16.11 -33.94 -13.21
N SER A 184 15.91 -34.37 -14.45
CA SER A 184 15.38 -33.51 -15.51
C SER A 184 13.89 -33.76 -15.68
N GLY A 185 13.09 -32.74 -15.35
CA GLY A 185 11.68 -32.65 -15.70
C GLY A 185 11.47 -31.99 -17.06
N ARG A 186 10.22 -31.74 -17.44
CA ARG A 186 9.89 -30.99 -18.66
C ARG A 186 10.10 -29.49 -18.50
N ASN A 187 9.89 -28.97 -17.29
CA ASN A 187 9.85 -27.54 -16.95
C ASN A 187 10.97 -27.12 -16.00
N ILE A 188 11.52 -28.05 -15.19
CA ILE A 188 12.59 -27.77 -14.23
C ILE A 188 13.71 -28.83 -14.24
N GLU A 189 14.89 -28.43 -13.81
CA GLU A 189 15.97 -29.35 -13.43
C GLU A 189 16.16 -29.30 -11.92
N VAL A 190 16.06 -30.44 -11.25
CA VAL A 190 16.29 -30.53 -9.80
C VAL A 190 17.66 -31.14 -9.54
N VAL A 191 18.51 -30.40 -8.84
CA VAL A 191 19.90 -30.78 -8.57
C VAL A 191 20.04 -31.00 -7.07
N VAL A 192 20.45 -32.21 -6.67
CA VAL A 192 20.55 -32.62 -5.26
C VAL A 192 21.83 -33.40 -5.01
N TYR A 193 22.27 -33.44 -3.76
CA TYR A 193 23.29 -34.40 -3.35
C TYR A 193 22.72 -35.83 -3.31
N ASP A 194 23.53 -36.83 -3.67
CA ASP A 194 23.16 -38.26 -3.68
C ASP A 194 22.55 -38.71 -2.34
N ARG A 195 23.02 -38.12 -1.24
CA ARG A 195 22.50 -38.34 0.11
C ARG A 195 21.03 -37.95 0.29
N ASP A 196 20.60 -36.85 -0.34
CA ASP A 196 19.24 -36.33 -0.22
C ASP A 196 18.33 -36.84 -1.36
N ARG A 197 18.83 -37.77 -2.20
CA ARG A 197 18.10 -38.36 -3.33
C ARG A 197 16.73 -38.88 -2.89
N GLU A 198 16.69 -39.78 -1.92
CA GLU A 198 15.47 -40.47 -1.49
C GLU A 198 14.42 -39.49 -0.93
N LEU A 199 14.87 -38.35 -0.39
CA LEU A 199 14.00 -37.31 0.12
C LEU A 199 13.38 -36.50 -1.03
N VAL A 200 14.16 -36.11 -2.04
CA VAL A 200 13.73 -35.15 -3.06
C VAL A 200 13.11 -35.81 -4.30
N GLU A 201 13.59 -36.99 -4.69
CA GLU A 201 13.15 -37.72 -5.89
C GLU A 201 11.62 -37.86 -6.01
N PRO A 202 10.88 -38.25 -4.96
CA PRO A 202 9.42 -38.39 -5.04
C PRO A 202 8.68 -37.09 -5.36
N PHE A 203 9.30 -35.93 -5.11
CA PHE A 203 8.70 -34.61 -5.31
C PHE A 203 9.02 -34.00 -6.67
N VAL A 204 10.02 -34.51 -7.39
CA VAL A 204 10.40 -33.95 -8.70
C VAL A 204 9.22 -33.92 -9.67
N PRO A 205 8.40 -35.00 -9.82
CA PRO A 205 7.23 -34.93 -10.70
C PRO A 205 6.20 -33.88 -10.28
N VAL A 206 5.99 -33.71 -8.97
CA VAL A 206 5.04 -32.74 -8.41
C VAL A 206 5.51 -31.31 -8.68
N LEU A 207 6.80 -31.03 -8.47
CA LEU A 207 7.39 -29.72 -8.73
C LEU A 207 7.42 -29.40 -10.24
N ASP A 208 7.69 -30.39 -11.08
CA ASP A 208 7.70 -30.22 -12.54
C ASP A 208 6.29 -29.94 -13.10
N GLU A 209 5.28 -30.65 -12.58
CA GLU A 209 3.88 -30.39 -12.92
C GLU A 209 3.44 -29.00 -12.45
N LEU A 210 3.80 -28.62 -11.22
CA LEU A 210 3.48 -27.32 -10.65
C LEU A 210 4.12 -26.17 -11.45
N ALA A 211 5.39 -26.31 -11.83
CA ALA A 211 6.09 -25.37 -12.71
C ALA A 211 5.40 -25.27 -14.09
N GLY A 212 4.94 -26.39 -14.64
CA GLY A 212 4.17 -26.42 -15.87
C GLY A 212 2.84 -25.67 -15.77
N ARG A 213 2.10 -25.87 -14.66
CA ARG A 213 0.86 -25.15 -14.39
C ARG A 213 1.09 -23.66 -14.22
N LEU A 214 2.13 -23.24 -13.47
CA LEU A 214 2.51 -21.84 -13.36
C LEU A 214 2.83 -21.26 -14.75
N CYS A 215 3.65 -21.94 -15.54
CA CYS A 215 4.04 -21.43 -16.86
C CYS A 215 2.89 -21.37 -17.87
N ALA A 216 1.87 -22.21 -17.72
CA ALA A 216 0.63 -22.07 -18.48
C ALA A 216 -0.11 -20.77 -18.12
N GLN A 217 -0.01 -20.29 -16.87
CA GLN A 217 -0.65 -19.04 -16.42
C GLN A 217 0.14 -17.79 -16.86
N ILE A 218 1.46 -17.75 -16.61
CA ILE A 218 2.28 -16.54 -16.83
C ILE A 218 2.97 -16.50 -18.22
N ASN A 219 2.71 -17.47 -19.10
CA ASN A 219 3.24 -17.56 -20.47
C ASN A 219 4.78 -17.45 -20.54
N CYS A 220 5.47 -18.45 -19.99
CA CYS A 220 6.93 -18.51 -19.91
C CYS A 220 7.64 -18.75 -21.27
N ARG A 221 7.44 -17.92 -22.30
CA ARG A 221 7.97 -18.13 -23.68
C ARG A 221 9.49 -18.36 -23.77
N ASN A 222 10.27 -17.90 -22.79
CA ASN A 222 11.71 -18.05 -22.71
C ASN A 222 12.18 -18.92 -21.52
N PHE A 223 11.29 -19.72 -20.92
CA PHE A 223 11.69 -20.66 -19.87
C PHE A 223 12.61 -21.72 -20.48
N ARG A 224 13.91 -21.61 -20.22
CA ARG A 224 14.75 -22.80 -20.14
C ARG A 224 14.39 -23.52 -18.84
N PRO A 225 14.52 -24.85 -18.75
CA PRO A 225 14.35 -25.56 -17.49
C PRO A 225 15.15 -24.83 -16.41
N ARG A 226 14.46 -24.23 -15.44
CA ARG A 226 15.13 -23.51 -14.36
C ARG A 226 15.66 -24.52 -13.38
N ARG A 227 16.88 -24.30 -12.94
CA ARG A 227 17.57 -25.19 -12.01
C ARG A 227 17.10 -24.87 -10.60
N VAL A 228 16.48 -25.85 -9.94
CA VAL A 228 16.21 -25.85 -8.50
C VAL A 228 17.33 -26.66 -7.86
N SER A 229 18.25 -25.96 -7.18
CA SER A 229 19.43 -26.60 -6.60
C SER A 229 19.29 -26.71 -5.08
N PHE A 230 19.29 -27.94 -4.57
CA PHE A 230 19.42 -28.26 -3.14
C PHE A 230 20.88 -28.48 -2.75
N THR A 231 21.83 -27.86 -3.47
CA THR A 231 23.25 -27.96 -3.15
C THR A 231 23.78 -26.69 -2.50
N GLY A 232 22.90 -25.77 -2.10
CA GLY A 232 23.29 -24.53 -1.43
C GLY A 232 24.10 -24.84 -0.18
N SER A 233 25.26 -24.20 -0.03
CA SER A 233 26.05 -24.29 1.19
C SER A 233 25.61 -23.21 2.18
N LEU A 234 26.06 -23.34 3.43
CA LEU A 234 25.94 -22.24 4.38
C LEU A 234 26.90 -21.07 4.10
N SER A 235 27.69 -21.12 3.01
CA SER A 235 28.63 -20.07 2.60
C SER A 235 28.24 -19.34 1.31
N ASN A 236 27.46 -19.93 0.40
CA ASN A 236 27.10 -19.33 -0.89
C ASN A 236 25.60 -19.49 -1.18
N LEU A 237 24.85 -18.38 -1.14
CA LEU A 237 23.43 -18.33 -1.54
C LEU A 237 23.14 -17.32 -2.66
N VAL A 238 24.16 -16.70 -3.24
CA VAL A 238 23.99 -15.60 -4.21
C VAL A 238 24.31 -16.09 -5.62
N GLU A 239 23.36 -16.77 -6.26
CA GLU A 239 23.37 -16.99 -7.72
C GLU A 239 21.95 -16.85 -8.31
N SER A 240 21.86 -16.68 -9.64
CA SER A 240 20.65 -16.36 -10.41
C SER A 240 19.59 -17.47 -10.55
N ASP A 241 19.72 -18.56 -9.79
CA ASP A 241 18.85 -19.75 -9.83
C ASP A 241 18.18 -19.98 -8.46
N VAL A 242 17.16 -20.84 -8.41
CA VAL A 242 16.49 -21.18 -7.13
C VAL A 242 17.39 -22.11 -6.33
N ILE A 243 18.23 -21.53 -5.48
CA ILE A 243 19.13 -22.28 -4.60
C ILE A 243 18.53 -22.38 -3.20
N VAL A 244 18.32 -23.62 -2.77
CA VAL A 244 17.91 -23.97 -1.42
C VAL A 244 19.13 -24.59 -0.71
N PRO A 245 19.43 -24.25 0.55
CA PRO A 245 20.46 -24.95 1.31
C PRO A 245 20.22 -26.46 1.31
N ALA A 246 21.28 -27.25 1.30
CA ALA A 246 21.14 -28.71 1.27
C ALA A 246 20.32 -29.22 2.47
N PRO A 247 19.28 -30.08 2.27
CA PRO A 247 18.42 -30.57 3.33
C PRO A 247 19.16 -31.10 4.55
N PHE A 248 20.26 -31.84 4.36
CA PHE A 248 21.06 -32.33 5.49
C PHE A 248 21.76 -31.22 6.31
N LEU A 249 21.95 -30.01 5.76
CA LEU A 249 22.55 -28.87 6.48
C LEU A 249 21.54 -28.11 7.32
N VAL A 250 20.34 -27.90 6.77
CA VAL A 250 19.32 -27.00 7.37
C VAL A 250 18.17 -27.74 8.05
N GLY A 251 17.98 -29.02 7.73
CA GLY A 251 17.05 -29.90 8.44
C GLY A 251 16.19 -30.76 7.50
N VAL A 252 16.43 -32.08 7.52
CA VAL A 252 15.55 -33.10 6.92
C VAL A 252 14.36 -33.34 7.85
N PRO A 253 13.11 -33.36 7.36
CA PRO A 253 11.96 -33.60 8.23
C PRO A 253 11.99 -35.00 8.87
N ASP A 254 11.85 -35.04 10.20
CA ASP A 254 12.04 -36.23 11.06
C ASP A 254 10.71 -36.92 11.45
N ASP A 255 9.58 -36.24 11.25
CA ASP A 255 8.23 -36.76 11.50
C ASP A 255 7.28 -36.49 10.32
N GLU A 256 6.02 -36.94 10.41
CA GLU A 256 5.03 -36.76 9.33
C GLU A 256 4.56 -35.31 9.19
N VAL A 257 4.39 -34.60 10.32
CA VAL A 257 3.96 -33.20 10.36
C VAL A 257 4.99 -32.29 9.67
N ALA A 258 6.27 -32.45 10.02
CA ALA A 258 7.39 -31.77 9.38
C ALA A 258 7.49 -32.13 7.90
N ARG A 259 7.21 -33.39 7.51
CA ARG A 259 7.25 -33.82 6.09
C ARG A 259 6.12 -33.20 5.26
N ALA A 260 4.92 -33.06 5.80
CA ALA A 260 3.80 -32.41 5.12
C ALA A 260 4.12 -30.92 4.91
N PHE A 261 4.50 -30.23 5.99
CA PHE A 261 4.86 -28.82 5.92
C PHE A 261 6.05 -28.55 4.99
N TRP A 262 7.12 -29.35 5.08
CA TRP A 262 8.31 -29.19 4.24
C TRP A 262 7.96 -29.29 2.75
N ARG A 263 6.98 -30.13 2.40
CA ARG A 263 6.49 -30.26 1.03
C ARG A 263 5.79 -28.99 0.54
N GLU A 264 4.91 -28.42 1.34
CA GLU A 264 4.17 -27.19 0.99
C GLU A 264 5.11 -25.99 0.86
N ALA A 265 5.97 -25.80 1.85
CA ALA A 265 6.96 -24.73 1.85
C ALA A 265 7.92 -24.85 0.65
N LEU A 266 8.21 -26.08 0.20
CA LEU A 266 9.11 -26.29 -0.94
C LEU A 266 8.42 -25.89 -2.25
N GLN A 267 7.15 -26.25 -2.40
CA GLN A 267 6.34 -25.82 -3.55
C GLN A 267 6.27 -24.29 -3.63
N GLU A 268 6.01 -23.62 -2.51
CA GLU A 268 5.99 -22.16 -2.40
C GLU A 268 7.35 -21.53 -2.78
N THR A 269 8.44 -22.07 -2.23
CA THR A 269 9.81 -21.59 -2.48
C THR A 269 10.18 -21.69 -3.95
N VAL A 270 9.89 -22.86 -4.56
CA VAL A 270 10.13 -23.08 -5.98
C VAL A 270 9.30 -22.09 -6.80
N LEU A 271 8.01 -21.94 -6.52
CA LEU A 271 7.15 -21.01 -7.26
C LEU A 271 7.59 -19.55 -7.15
N ASN A 272 7.90 -19.06 -5.95
CA ASN A 272 8.42 -17.71 -5.75
C ASN A 272 9.73 -17.51 -6.52
N GLY A 273 10.62 -18.51 -6.50
CA GLY A 273 11.84 -18.50 -7.29
C GLY A 273 11.59 -18.49 -8.80
N LEU A 274 10.58 -19.23 -9.29
CA LEU A 274 10.19 -19.22 -10.70
C LEU A 274 9.56 -17.88 -11.12
N LEU A 275 8.76 -17.25 -10.25
CA LEU A 275 8.21 -15.90 -10.46
C LEU A 275 9.31 -14.84 -10.49
N ALA A 276 10.24 -14.88 -9.53
CA ALA A 276 11.40 -14.01 -9.53
C ALA A 276 12.25 -14.19 -10.81
N ALA A 277 12.46 -15.44 -11.24
CA ALA A 277 13.18 -15.76 -12.47
C ALA A 277 12.44 -15.39 -13.76
N ALA A 278 11.11 -15.27 -13.71
CA ALA A 278 10.27 -14.72 -14.76
C ALA A 278 10.25 -13.18 -14.73
N ASN A 279 11.00 -12.56 -13.82
CA ASN A 279 10.96 -11.13 -13.52
C ASN A 279 9.51 -10.72 -13.23
N VAL A 280 8.87 -11.31 -12.21
CA VAL A 280 7.49 -11.03 -11.77
C VAL A 280 7.49 -10.55 -10.30
N SER A 281 8.62 -10.02 -9.83
CA SER A 281 8.76 -9.41 -8.52
C SER A 281 8.52 -7.89 -8.61
N PRO A 282 7.81 -7.26 -7.67
CA PRO A 282 7.64 -5.82 -7.66
C PRO A 282 9.02 -5.17 -7.51
N GLN A 283 9.35 -4.25 -8.42
CA GLN A 283 10.58 -3.44 -8.32
C GLN A 283 10.38 -2.24 -7.37
N ALA A 284 9.12 -1.86 -7.10
CA ALA A 284 8.76 -0.69 -6.31
C ALA A 284 8.22 -1.05 -4.92
N THR A 285 8.40 -0.11 -3.97
CA THR A 285 7.83 -0.15 -2.61
C THR A 285 6.35 0.28 -2.56
N THR A 286 5.74 0.56 -3.72
CA THR A 286 4.35 0.98 -3.93
C THR A 286 3.53 -0.18 -4.49
N GLY A 287 2.33 -0.43 -3.94
CA GLY A 287 1.41 -1.46 -4.44
C GLY A 287 1.60 -2.87 -3.84
N LEU A 288 2.20 -2.99 -2.64
CA LEU A 288 2.36 -4.29 -1.96
C LEU A 288 1.01 -4.98 -1.69
N LEU A 289 -0.04 -4.24 -1.33
CA LEU A 289 -1.38 -4.82 -1.17
C LEU A 289 -1.89 -5.47 -2.47
N LEU A 290 -1.73 -4.77 -3.59
CA LEU A 290 -2.12 -5.30 -4.89
C LEU A 290 -1.32 -6.55 -5.23
N TYR A 291 -0.01 -6.52 -5.02
CA TYR A 291 0.85 -7.68 -5.23
C TYR A 291 0.41 -8.88 -4.38
N ASP A 292 0.14 -8.67 -3.09
CA ASP A 292 -0.31 -9.71 -2.17
C ASP A 292 -1.63 -10.33 -2.63
N GLN A 293 -2.59 -9.51 -3.07
CA GLN A 293 -3.88 -9.99 -3.58
C GLN A 293 -3.76 -10.74 -4.91
N LEU A 294 -2.91 -10.26 -5.83
CA LEU A 294 -2.62 -10.96 -7.09
C LEU A 294 -1.90 -12.29 -6.86
N HIS A 295 -0.96 -12.31 -5.91
CA HIS A 295 -0.22 -13.50 -5.51
C HIS A 295 -1.15 -14.53 -4.86
N ALA A 296 -2.00 -14.12 -3.92
CA ALA A 296 -3.00 -14.99 -3.29
C ALA A 296 -3.95 -15.63 -4.32
N ARG A 297 -4.43 -14.86 -5.32
CA ARG A 297 -5.26 -15.37 -6.41
C ARG A 297 -4.55 -16.37 -7.30
N LEU A 298 -3.27 -16.13 -7.62
CA LEU A 298 -2.45 -17.09 -8.37
C LEU A 298 -2.30 -18.40 -7.58
N TRP A 299 -2.07 -18.34 -6.27
CA TRP A 299 -1.96 -19.53 -5.41
C TRP A 299 -3.26 -20.33 -5.36
N GLY A 300 -4.41 -19.66 -5.27
CA GLY A 300 -5.72 -20.30 -5.35
C GLY A 300 -5.92 -21.07 -6.67
N ARG A 301 -5.51 -20.48 -7.80
CA ARG A 301 -5.60 -21.13 -9.13
C ARG A 301 -4.67 -22.34 -9.28
N LEU A 302 -3.52 -22.31 -8.61
CA LEU A 302 -2.60 -23.44 -8.57
C LEU A 302 -3.06 -24.53 -7.59
N GLY A 303 -4.14 -24.31 -6.84
CA GLY A 303 -4.65 -25.23 -5.83
C GLY A 303 -3.73 -25.36 -4.63
N LEU A 304 -3.00 -24.29 -4.29
CA LEU A 304 -2.06 -24.23 -3.17
C LEU A 304 -2.58 -23.44 -1.98
N ALA A 305 -3.62 -22.65 -2.18
CA ALA A 305 -4.36 -21.93 -1.16
C ALA A 305 -5.84 -22.01 -1.49
N ASP A 306 -6.67 -21.66 -0.51
CA ASP A 306 -8.09 -21.45 -0.78
C ASP A 306 -8.26 -20.30 -1.79
N PRO A 307 -9.27 -20.39 -2.69
CA PRO A 307 -9.59 -19.29 -3.58
C PRO A 307 -9.86 -18.01 -2.78
N VAL A 308 -9.26 -16.89 -3.21
CA VAL A 308 -9.59 -15.57 -2.65
C VAL A 308 -11.04 -15.28 -2.99
N THR A 309 -11.84 -14.98 -1.98
CA THR A 309 -13.25 -14.63 -2.11
C THR A 309 -13.49 -13.30 -1.45
N THR A 310 -14.24 -12.43 -2.12
CA THR A 310 -14.59 -11.10 -1.63
C THR A 310 -15.79 -11.17 -0.68
N ASP A 311 -15.64 -10.62 0.52
CA ASP A 311 -16.72 -10.53 1.52
C ASP A 311 -17.70 -9.40 1.16
N LEU A 312 -18.66 -9.73 0.29
CA LEU A 312 -19.68 -8.79 -0.19
C LEU A 312 -20.61 -8.29 0.92
N GLU A 313 -20.80 -9.05 2.00
CA GLU A 313 -21.62 -8.62 3.13
C GLU A 313 -20.90 -7.51 3.92
N PHE A 314 -19.62 -7.72 4.23
CA PHE A 314 -18.80 -6.71 4.87
C PHE A 314 -18.64 -5.45 4.01
N LEU A 315 -18.46 -5.57 2.70
CA LEU A 315 -18.41 -4.40 1.80
C LEU A 315 -19.76 -3.66 1.75
N ARG A 316 -20.88 -4.38 1.80
CA ARG A 316 -22.21 -3.77 1.86
C ARG A 316 -22.38 -2.97 3.15
N ASP A 317 -21.97 -3.53 4.29
CA ASP A 317 -22.04 -2.85 5.58
C ASP A 317 -21.10 -1.64 5.65
N SER A 318 -19.91 -1.73 5.04
CA SER A 318 -18.93 -0.65 4.98
C SER A 318 -19.44 0.52 4.11
N LEU A 319 -19.98 0.20 2.93
CA LEU A 319 -20.64 1.18 2.06
C LEU A 319 -21.83 1.85 2.77
N ALA A 320 -22.66 1.09 3.50
CA ALA A 320 -23.76 1.67 4.27
C ALA A 320 -23.27 2.68 5.34
N GLN A 321 -22.05 2.50 5.85
CA GLN A 321 -21.41 3.38 6.82
C GLN A 321 -20.60 4.53 6.19
N ARG A 322 -20.53 4.61 4.85
CA ARG A 322 -19.69 5.54 4.08
C ARG A 322 -18.19 5.34 4.34
N TRP A 323 -17.82 4.10 4.63
CA TRP A 323 -16.42 3.68 4.64
C TRP A 323 -16.15 3.09 3.26
N TRP A 324 -15.61 3.94 2.38
CA TRP A 324 -15.19 3.55 1.05
C TRP A 324 -13.87 4.24 0.71
N LEU A 325 -12.85 3.49 0.34
CA LEU A 325 -11.59 4.09 -0.08
C LEU A 325 -11.67 4.38 -1.58
N PRO A 326 -11.29 5.59 -2.01
CA PRO A 326 -11.26 5.86 -3.43
C PRO A 326 -10.20 4.97 -4.09
N LEU A 327 -10.52 4.41 -5.25
CA LEU A 327 -9.68 3.41 -5.93
C LEU A 327 -8.21 3.87 -6.05
N TRP A 328 -7.96 5.14 -6.34
CA TRP A 328 -6.58 5.65 -6.40
C TRP A 328 -5.82 5.42 -5.10
N SER A 329 -6.44 5.60 -3.92
CA SER A 329 -5.81 5.40 -2.62
C SER A 329 -5.41 3.94 -2.38
N LEU A 330 -6.29 3.00 -2.73
CA LEU A 330 -6.04 1.55 -2.62
C LEU A 330 -4.78 1.13 -3.39
N LEU A 331 -4.57 1.73 -4.56
CA LEU A 331 -3.47 1.36 -5.46
C LEU A 331 -2.11 1.88 -4.99
N TRP A 332 -2.07 2.82 -4.04
CA TRP A 332 -0.82 3.34 -3.45
C TRP A 332 -0.51 2.75 -2.07
N GLN A 333 -1.35 1.88 -1.50
CA GLN A 333 -1.11 1.28 -0.18
C GLN A 333 0.09 0.33 -0.17
N ARG A 334 0.86 0.36 0.94
CA ARG A 334 2.21 -0.22 1.04
C ARG A 334 2.39 -1.40 2.02
N SER A 335 1.38 -1.98 2.68
CA SER A 335 1.68 -2.85 3.84
C SER A 335 0.73 -4.03 4.14
N PRO A 336 1.27 -5.18 4.61
CA PRO A 336 0.61 -6.49 4.82
C PRO A 336 -0.38 -6.58 6.01
N SER A 337 -0.84 -5.45 6.54
CA SER A 337 -1.92 -5.36 7.54
C SER A 337 -2.99 -4.33 7.15
N ALA A 338 -3.07 -4.04 5.84
CA ALA A 338 -4.08 -3.15 5.28
C ALA A 338 -5.43 -3.43 5.93
N GLU A 339 -6.07 -2.36 6.42
CA GLU A 339 -7.37 -2.43 7.07
C GLU A 339 -8.30 -3.34 6.28
N ARG A 340 -9.09 -4.19 6.97
CA ARG A 340 -9.95 -5.20 6.33
C ARG A 340 -10.72 -4.62 5.12
N LEU A 341 -11.17 -3.37 5.21
CA LEU A 341 -11.80 -2.63 4.10
C LEU A 341 -10.95 -2.59 2.83
N ALA A 342 -9.69 -2.17 2.91
CA ALA A 342 -8.81 -2.05 1.76
C ALA A 342 -8.53 -3.41 1.10
N VAL A 343 -8.42 -4.47 1.89
CA VAL A 343 -8.23 -5.85 1.39
C VAL A 343 -9.45 -6.30 0.59
N GLU A 344 -10.64 -6.13 1.14
CA GLU A 344 -11.88 -6.56 0.49
C GLU A 344 -12.20 -5.69 -0.74
N GLU A 345 -11.98 -4.37 -0.68
CA GLU A 345 -12.15 -3.49 -1.84
C GLU A 345 -11.15 -3.80 -2.96
N MET A 346 -9.89 -4.10 -2.63
CA MET A 346 -8.90 -4.55 -3.61
C MET A 346 -9.30 -5.90 -4.21
N SER A 347 -9.79 -6.83 -3.40
CA SER A 347 -10.30 -8.11 -3.91
C SER A 347 -11.47 -7.89 -4.88
N LEU A 348 -12.43 -7.02 -4.54
CA LEU A 348 -13.53 -6.67 -5.43
C LEU A 348 -13.04 -6.03 -6.74
N PHE A 349 -12.01 -5.18 -6.67
CA PHE A 349 -11.38 -4.59 -7.86
C PHE A 349 -10.75 -5.64 -8.77
N LEU A 350 -10.10 -6.66 -8.19
CA LEU A 350 -9.54 -7.76 -8.99
C LEU A 350 -10.62 -8.66 -9.58
N ASP A 351 -11.76 -8.86 -8.91
CA ASP A 351 -12.93 -9.53 -9.49
C ASP A 351 -13.45 -8.77 -10.72
N PHE A 352 -13.59 -7.45 -10.59
CA PHE A 352 -13.94 -6.57 -11.72
C PHE A 352 -12.95 -6.70 -12.88
N VAL A 353 -11.64 -6.70 -12.62
CA VAL A 353 -10.61 -6.84 -13.65
C VAL A 353 -10.72 -8.19 -14.37
N GLU A 354 -11.00 -9.28 -13.65
CA GLU A 354 -11.20 -10.60 -14.25
C GLU A 354 -12.49 -10.68 -15.07
N GLU A 355 -13.55 -9.99 -14.67
CA GLU A 355 -14.81 -9.94 -15.41
C GLU A 355 -14.68 -9.13 -16.71
N GLU A 356 -14.03 -7.97 -16.65
CA GLU A 356 -13.85 -7.08 -17.81
C GLU A 356 -12.81 -7.60 -18.80
N TYR A 357 -11.68 -8.10 -18.32
CA TYR A 357 -10.52 -8.43 -19.16
C TYR A 357 -10.27 -9.94 -19.28
N GLY A 358 -11.16 -10.75 -18.71
CA GLY A 358 -11.15 -12.20 -18.74
C GLY A 358 -10.37 -12.83 -17.59
N THR A 359 -10.56 -14.12 -17.38
CA THR A 359 -10.03 -14.84 -16.22
C THR A 359 -8.51 -14.78 -16.11
N GLU A 360 -7.73 -14.59 -17.17
CA GLU A 360 -6.26 -14.48 -17.07
C GLU A 360 -5.76 -13.06 -16.74
N ALA A 361 -6.65 -12.09 -16.57
CA ALA A 361 -6.30 -10.67 -16.41
C ALA A 361 -5.40 -10.40 -15.20
N THR A 362 -5.72 -10.95 -14.03
CA THR A 362 -4.91 -10.79 -12.80
C THR A 362 -3.49 -11.33 -12.98
N VAL A 363 -3.32 -12.43 -13.72
CA VAL A 363 -2.00 -13.00 -14.02
C VAL A 363 -1.19 -12.10 -14.96
N LYS A 364 -1.83 -11.50 -15.97
CA LYS A 364 -1.19 -10.50 -16.85
C LYS A 364 -0.77 -9.27 -16.06
N MET A 365 -1.61 -8.82 -15.13
CA MET A 365 -1.34 -7.67 -14.27
C MET A 365 -0.17 -7.94 -13.32
N LEU A 366 -0.11 -9.14 -12.75
CA LEU A 366 1.02 -9.57 -11.92
C LEU A 366 2.35 -9.54 -12.71
N SER A 367 2.33 -10.02 -13.96
CA SER A 367 3.50 -9.95 -14.86
C SER A 367 3.87 -8.51 -15.26
N ALA A 368 2.89 -7.62 -15.38
CA ALA A 368 3.12 -6.22 -15.75
C ALA A 368 3.76 -5.39 -14.62
N LEU A 369 3.52 -5.76 -13.35
CA LEU A 369 4.08 -5.08 -12.17
C LEU A 369 5.61 -5.15 -12.08
N SER A 370 6.25 -6.05 -12.81
CA SER A 370 7.71 -6.12 -12.82
C SER A 370 8.39 -5.17 -13.80
N HIS A 371 7.61 -4.51 -14.64
CA HIS A 371 8.08 -3.53 -15.62
C HIS A 371 7.50 -2.14 -15.37
N SER A 372 6.79 -1.96 -14.25
CA SER A 372 6.08 -0.73 -13.89
C SER A 372 6.38 -0.36 -12.45
N ASP A 373 6.62 0.93 -12.21
CA ASP A 373 6.90 1.45 -10.86
C ASP A 373 5.61 1.72 -10.05
N ASP A 374 4.46 1.65 -10.72
CA ASP A 374 3.13 1.85 -10.16
C ASP A 374 2.06 0.94 -10.80
N VAL A 375 0.88 0.94 -10.18
CA VAL A 375 -0.25 0.10 -10.57
C VAL A 375 -0.88 0.52 -11.90
N TRP A 376 -0.86 1.82 -12.24
CA TRP A 376 -1.42 2.29 -13.51
C TRP A 376 -0.57 1.86 -14.68
N GLY A 377 0.75 1.93 -14.53
CA GLY A 377 1.70 1.32 -15.44
C GLY A 377 1.38 -0.17 -15.63
N ALA A 378 1.11 -0.91 -14.55
CA ALA A 378 0.79 -2.34 -14.66
C ALA A 378 -0.51 -2.60 -15.44
N LEU A 379 -1.58 -1.85 -15.17
CA LEU A 379 -2.85 -1.94 -15.91
C LEU A 379 -2.67 -1.59 -17.39
N TRP A 380 -1.94 -0.51 -17.68
CA TRP A 380 -1.66 -0.07 -19.04
C TRP A 380 -0.81 -1.08 -19.81
N GLN A 381 0.24 -1.63 -19.18
CA GLN A 381 1.08 -2.66 -19.79
C GLN A 381 0.31 -3.97 -20.02
N ALA A 382 -0.59 -4.35 -19.11
CA ALA A 382 -1.36 -5.58 -19.21
C ALA A 382 -2.47 -5.50 -20.29
N PHE A 383 -3.11 -4.34 -20.45
CA PHE A 383 -4.36 -4.21 -21.22
C PHE A 383 -4.38 -3.11 -22.29
N GLY A 384 -3.33 -2.27 -22.40
CA GLY A 384 -3.22 -1.21 -23.41
C GLY A 384 -3.77 0.14 -22.95
N ALA A 385 -4.32 0.94 -23.88
CA ALA A 385 -4.79 2.32 -23.64
C ALA A 385 -6.01 2.38 -22.70
N VAL A 386 -5.75 2.16 -21.43
CA VAL A 386 -6.70 2.21 -20.33
C VAL A 386 -6.70 3.63 -19.76
N ASP A 387 -7.86 4.29 -19.79
CA ASP A 387 -8.04 5.58 -19.12
C ASP A 387 -8.41 5.36 -17.64
N PHE A 388 -7.73 6.08 -16.75
CA PHE A 388 -7.93 5.96 -15.30
C PHE A 388 -9.37 6.26 -14.89
N TRP A 389 -9.93 7.37 -15.40
CA TRP A 389 -11.25 7.83 -15.01
C TRP A 389 -12.34 6.91 -15.56
N ASP A 390 -12.12 6.35 -16.75
CA ASP A 390 -13.01 5.37 -17.35
C ASP A 390 -13.04 4.06 -16.56
N ILE A 391 -11.88 3.47 -16.23
CA ILE A 391 -11.85 2.27 -15.37
C ILE A 391 -12.52 2.52 -14.04
N THR A 392 -12.19 3.66 -13.40
CA THR A 392 -12.70 3.95 -12.08
C THR A 392 -14.22 4.06 -12.12
N ALA A 393 -14.81 4.59 -13.20
CA ALA A 393 -16.25 4.69 -13.32
C ALA A 393 -16.96 3.37 -13.63
N ARG A 394 -16.34 2.53 -14.46
CA ARG A 394 -16.84 1.16 -14.70
C ARG A 394 -16.76 0.32 -13.43
N PHE A 395 -15.70 0.48 -12.64
CA PHE A 395 -15.56 -0.15 -11.34
C PHE A 395 -16.66 0.30 -10.36
N ASP A 396 -16.97 1.59 -10.26
CA ASP A 396 -18.07 2.06 -9.40
C ASP A 396 -19.45 1.52 -9.82
N GLU A 397 -19.67 1.31 -11.12
CA GLU A 397 -20.86 0.64 -11.62
C GLU A 397 -20.87 -0.84 -11.21
N TYR A 398 -19.73 -1.52 -11.34
CA TYR A 398 -19.56 -2.89 -10.88
C TYR A 398 -19.83 -3.05 -9.38
N VAL A 399 -19.28 -2.16 -8.54
CA VAL A 399 -19.52 -2.16 -7.09
C VAL A 399 -21.01 -2.06 -6.78
N ARG A 400 -21.74 -1.17 -7.46
CA ARG A 400 -23.19 -1.03 -7.27
C ARG A 400 -23.96 -2.31 -7.61
N GLN A 401 -23.61 -2.93 -8.73
CA GLN A 401 -24.26 -4.15 -9.22
C GLN A 401 -23.96 -5.36 -8.31
N THR A 402 -22.72 -5.50 -7.86
CA THR A 402 -22.24 -6.68 -7.13
C THR A 402 -22.53 -6.58 -5.63
N VAL A 403 -22.33 -5.42 -5.02
CA VAL A 403 -22.55 -5.24 -3.57
C VAL A 403 -24.02 -4.96 -3.26
N GLY A 404 -24.82 -4.49 -4.22
CA GLY A 404 -26.26 -4.30 -4.07
C GLY A 404 -26.61 -3.03 -3.32
N VAL A 405 -26.09 -1.90 -3.78
CA VAL A 405 -26.37 -0.58 -3.18
C VAL A 405 -27.61 0.03 -3.87
N GLU A 406 -28.71 0.15 -3.13
CA GLU A 406 -29.89 0.83 -3.63
C GLU A 406 -29.64 2.33 -3.76
N THR A 407 -29.76 2.86 -4.98
CA THR A 407 -29.92 4.29 -5.21
C THR A 407 -31.33 4.69 -4.79
N ALA A 408 -31.58 4.78 -3.47
CA ALA A 408 -32.84 5.27 -2.97
C ALA A 408 -33.15 6.64 -3.63
N PRO A 409 -34.39 6.87 -4.09
CA PRO A 409 -34.80 8.17 -4.59
C PRO A 409 -34.66 9.20 -3.47
N LEU A 410 -34.40 10.45 -3.84
CA LEU A 410 -34.32 11.52 -2.85
C LEU A 410 -35.69 11.65 -2.13
N PRO A 411 -35.71 11.66 -0.80
CA PRO A 411 -36.94 11.81 -0.03
C PRO A 411 -37.47 13.23 -0.22
N ARG A 412 -38.78 13.40 -0.03
CA ARG A 412 -39.34 14.75 0.08
C ARG A 412 -38.77 15.44 1.30
N VAL A 413 -38.33 16.68 1.09
CA VAL A 413 -37.86 17.57 2.15
C VAL A 413 -39.01 18.48 2.52
N ALA A 414 -39.26 18.70 3.81
CA ALA A 414 -40.19 19.76 4.22
C ALA A 414 -39.67 21.12 3.74
N PRO A 415 -40.54 22.12 3.48
CA PRO A 415 -40.10 23.46 3.10
C PRO A 415 -39.09 24.01 4.10
N PHE A 416 -38.00 24.59 3.60
CA PHE A 416 -36.86 25.02 4.41
C PHE A 416 -36.36 26.43 4.10
N SER A 417 -37.07 27.17 3.23
CA SER A 417 -36.79 28.59 2.96
C SER A 417 -36.96 29.51 4.17
N GLY A 418 -37.60 29.03 5.24
CA GLY A 418 -37.85 29.79 6.47
C GLY A 418 -36.73 29.75 7.50
N TYR A 419 -35.69 28.93 7.31
CA TYR A 419 -34.57 28.79 8.25
C TYR A 419 -33.35 29.55 7.76
N ASP A 420 -32.55 30.06 8.70
CA ASP A 420 -31.32 30.80 8.42
C ASP A 420 -30.21 29.86 7.93
N LEU A 421 -30.10 28.70 8.58
CA LEU A 421 -29.06 27.71 8.31
C LEU A 421 -29.69 26.35 8.02
N VAL A 422 -29.20 25.70 6.97
CA VAL A 422 -29.54 24.32 6.66
C VAL A 422 -28.29 23.45 6.82
N ALA A 423 -28.39 22.42 7.65
CA ALA A 423 -27.24 21.59 8.03
C ALA A 423 -27.53 20.11 7.89
N ARG A 424 -26.50 19.35 7.49
CA ARG A 424 -26.51 17.88 7.48
C ARG A 424 -25.91 17.37 8.78
N CYS A 425 -26.76 16.87 9.67
CA CYS A 425 -26.36 16.47 11.01
C CYS A 425 -26.69 15.00 11.31
N ARG A 426 -25.89 14.37 12.18
CA ARG A 426 -26.11 12.99 12.60
C ARG A 426 -27.20 12.94 13.68
N ALA A 427 -28.28 12.23 13.38
CA ALA A 427 -29.34 11.92 14.32
C ALA A 427 -29.56 10.40 14.34
N GLY A 428 -28.90 9.69 15.27
CA GLY A 428 -28.88 8.23 15.27
C GLY A 428 -27.94 7.66 14.19
N SER A 429 -28.36 6.61 13.47
CA SER A 429 -27.52 5.89 12.51
C SER A 429 -27.42 6.54 11.12
N ALA A 430 -28.33 7.45 10.75
CA ALA A 430 -28.35 8.09 9.44
C ALA A 430 -28.23 9.62 9.54
N PRO A 431 -27.51 10.28 8.61
CA PRO A 431 -27.51 11.73 8.53
C PRO A 431 -28.90 12.25 8.13
N SER A 432 -29.32 13.35 8.74
CA SER A 432 -30.58 14.04 8.43
C SER A 432 -30.29 15.49 8.09
N LEU A 433 -31.16 16.08 7.27
CA LEU A 433 -31.17 17.52 7.02
C LEU A 433 -31.91 18.22 8.15
N TRP A 434 -31.33 19.30 8.66
CA TRP A 434 -31.88 20.12 9.72
C TRP A 434 -32.01 21.56 9.25
N GLY A 435 -33.14 22.18 9.58
CA GLY A 435 -33.34 23.62 9.49
C GLY A 435 -33.07 24.22 10.87
N ILE A 436 -32.29 25.30 10.90
CA ILE A 436 -31.84 25.96 12.10
C ILE A 436 -32.18 27.45 11.97
N ASP A 437 -32.97 27.93 12.92
CA ASP A 437 -33.15 29.36 13.17
C ASP A 437 -32.13 29.75 14.24
N VAL A 438 -31.15 30.55 13.83
CA VAL A 438 -30.02 30.92 14.67
C VAL A 438 -30.44 31.96 15.69
N THR A 439 -31.38 32.84 15.33
CA THR A 439 -31.84 33.93 16.20
C THR A 439 -32.78 33.44 17.30
N GLU A 440 -33.68 32.50 16.96
CA GLU A 440 -34.64 31.92 17.91
C GLU A 440 -34.07 30.70 18.65
N GLY A 441 -32.93 30.17 18.22
CA GLY A 441 -32.31 28.98 18.80
C GLY A 441 -33.08 27.69 18.49
N VAL A 442 -33.91 27.70 17.43
CA VAL A 442 -34.82 26.61 17.10
C VAL A 442 -34.17 25.68 16.07
N THR A 443 -34.21 24.38 16.32
CA THR A 443 -33.73 23.37 15.36
C THR A 443 -34.83 22.38 15.01
N VAL A 444 -34.99 22.10 13.73
CA VAL A 444 -36.05 21.22 13.21
C VAL A 444 -35.45 20.19 12.25
N PRO A 445 -35.69 18.88 12.46
CA PRO A 445 -35.31 17.87 11.48
C PRO A 445 -36.25 17.97 10.26
N LEU A 446 -35.69 18.17 9.08
CA LEU A 446 -36.43 18.35 7.83
C LEU A 446 -36.71 17.02 7.13
N THR A 447 -35.70 16.16 7.02
CA THR A 447 -35.82 14.81 6.44
C THR A 447 -34.56 13.97 6.70
N ALA A 448 -34.68 12.65 6.64
CA ALA A 448 -33.50 11.77 6.56
C ALA A 448 -32.90 11.89 5.16
N LEU A 449 -31.57 11.97 5.02
CA LEU A 449 -30.93 12.05 3.70
C LEU A 449 -30.45 10.67 3.24
N PRO A 450 -30.53 10.35 1.94
CA PRO A 450 -29.90 9.16 1.39
C PRO A 450 -28.39 9.18 1.63
N THR A 451 -27.81 8.00 1.76
CA THR A 451 -26.35 7.82 1.89
C THR A 451 -25.61 8.45 0.71
N GLY A 452 -24.50 9.11 1.02
CA GLY A 452 -23.59 9.73 0.05
C GLY A 452 -24.07 11.06 -0.52
N LEU A 453 -25.19 11.65 -0.05
CA LEU A 453 -25.62 13.00 -0.45
C LEU A 453 -25.09 14.05 0.52
N HIS A 454 -24.30 14.99 0.00
CA HIS A 454 -23.67 16.09 0.71
C HIS A 454 -24.22 17.43 0.22
N LEU A 455 -24.20 18.45 1.09
CA LEU A 455 -24.63 19.81 0.72
C LEU A 455 -23.48 20.54 0.04
N HIS A 456 -23.76 21.20 -1.08
CA HIS A 456 -22.77 22.00 -1.79
C HIS A 456 -22.98 23.50 -1.55
N SER A 457 -24.08 24.06 -2.06
CA SER A 457 -24.36 25.50 -1.97
C SER A 457 -25.84 25.82 -2.26
N TRP A 458 -26.32 26.96 -1.77
CA TRP A 458 -27.59 27.51 -2.21
C TRP A 458 -27.48 28.17 -3.58
N SER A 459 -28.56 28.15 -4.36
CA SER A 459 -28.71 29.10 -5.45
C SER A 459 -28.82 30.51 -4.85
N PRO A 460 -28.19 31.54 -5.44
CA PRO A 460 -28.19 32.89 -4.88
C PRO A 460 -29.60 33.48 -4.66
N ASP A 461 -30.57 33.06 -5.45
CA ASP A 461 -31.98 33.44 -5.33
C ASP A 461 -32.75 32.71 -4.21
N GLY A 462 -32.10 31.79 -3.48
CA GLY A 462 -32.69 31.01 -2.38
C GLY A 462 -33.75 29.98 -2.82
N ARG A 463 -33.89 29.70 -4.12
CA ARG A 463 -34.89 28.73 -4.62
C ARG A 463 -34.45 27.29 -4.45
N TYR A 464 -33.16 27.01 -4.55
CA TYR A 464 -32.61 25.67 -4.57
C TYR A 464 -31.42 25.52 -3.63
N LEU A 465 -31.32 24.35 -3.02
CA LEU A 465 -30.11 23.86 -2.39
C LEU A 465 -29.48 22.80 -3.29
N LEU A 466 -28.24 23.04 -3.73
CA LEU A 466 -27.45 22.10 -4.52
C LEU A 466 -26.87 21.02 -3.60
N GLY A 467 -27.21 19.77 -3.87
CA GLY A 467 -26.63 18.59 -3.24
C GLY A 467 -25.78 17.79 -4.22
N MET A 468 -24.67 17.24 -3.74
CA MET A 468 -23.80 16.36 -4.51
C MET A 468 -23.89 14.94 -3.95
N ARG A 469 -24.22 13.98 -4.81
CA ARG A 469 -24.21 12.57 -4.43
C ARG A 469 -22.95 11.90 -4.94
N GLU A 470 -22.28 11.16 -4.06
CA GLU A 470 -21.08 10.37 -4.37
C GLU A 470 -21.34 9.34 -5.49
N ARG A 471 -20.31 9.09 -6.29
CA ARG A 471 -20.41 8.31 -7.54
C ARG A 471 -20.92 6.89 -7.33
N ILE A 472 -20.41 6.18 -6.33
CA ILE A 472 -20.84 4.82 -5.96
C ILE A 472 -22.28 4.75 -5.43
N PHE A 473 -22.86 5.87 -5.00
CA PHE A 473 -24.24 5.93 -4.50
C PHE A 473 -25.23 6.49 -5.54
N GLY A 474 -24.94 6.41 -6.84
CA GLY A 474 -25.83 6.94 -7.89
C GLY A 474 -25.59 8.44 -8.15
N GLY A 475 -24.32 8.81 -8.19
CA GLY A 475 -23.86 10.18 -8.05
C GLY A 475 -24.32 11.21 -9.10
N GLY A 476 -23.89 12.44 -8.85
CA GLY A 476 -24.19 13.63 -9.65
C GLY A 476 -24.75 14.77 -8.81
N ALA A 477 -25.16 15.84 -9.49
CA ALA A 477 -25.75 17.01 -8.86
C ALA A 477 -27.27 16.90 -8.76
N TYR A 478 -27.82 17.34 -7.64
CA TYR A 478 -29.25 17.35 -7.35
C TYR A 478 -29.68 18.73 -6.84
N LEU A 479 -30.83 19.19 -7.32
CA LEU A 479 -31.48 20.40 -6.83
C LEU A 479 -32.57 20.03 -5.84
N LEU A 480 -32.47 20.55 -4.63
CA LEU A 480 -33.47 20.44 -3.58
C LEU A 480 -34.23 21.76 -3.52
N PRO A 481 -35.50 21.82 -3.97
CA PRO A 481 -36.31 23.03 -3.91
C PRO A 481 -36.61 23.45 -2.47
N ALA A 482 -36.40 24.72 -2.16
CA ALA A 482 -36.60 25.27 -0.81
C ALA A 482 -38.07 25.28 -0.36
N ASP A 483 -38.99 25.21 -1.31
CA ASP A 483 -40.44 25.11 -1.09
C ASP A 483 -40.92 23.69 -0.73
N GLY A 484 -40.02 22.71 -0.70
CA GLY A 484 -40.33 21.31 -0.40
C GLY A 484 -40.92 20.50 -1.56
N SER A 485 -40.91 21.05 -2.78
CA SER A 485 -41.22 20.28 -3.99
C SER A 485 -40.15 19.19 -4.23
N PRO A 486 -40.47 18.12 -5.01
CA PRO A 486 -39.56 16.99 -5.16
C PRO A 486 -38.20 17.39 -5.74
N ALA A 487 -37.12 16.89 -5.13
CA ALA A 487 -35.78 17.09 -5.63
C ALA A 487 -35.58 16.42 -7.01
N ARG A 488 -34.75 17.02 -7.85
CA ARG A 488 -34.44 16.51 -9.20
C ARG A 488 -32.94 16.53 -9.49
N ARG A 489 -32.49 15.63 -10.36
CA ARG A 489 -31.11 15.56 -10.83
C ARG A 489 -30.83 16.62 -11.90
N VAL A 490 -29.63 17.17 -11.90
CA VAL A 490 -29.10 18.00 -13.00
C VAL A 490 -28.39 17.06 -13.98
N GLU A 491 -29.09 16.60 -15.01
CA GLU A 491 -28.58 15.54 -15.90
C GLU A 491 -27.26 15.89 -16.61
N ALA A 492 -27.04 17.19 -16.87
CA ALA A 492 -25.79 17.67 -17.47
C ALA A 492 -24.56 17.50 -16.56
N VAL A 493 -24.75 17.51 -15.23
CA VAL A 493 -23.68 17.45 -14.24
C VAL A 493 -23.63 16.06 -13.63
N THR A 494 -22.80 15.21 -14.24
CA THR A 494 -22.62 13.83 -13.80
C THR A 494 -21.76 13.75 -12.54
N ALA A 495 -21.70 12.58 -11.91
CA ALA A 495 -20.83 12.31 -10.76
C ALA A 495 -19.33 12.51 -11.05
N ARG A 496 -18.94 12.57 -12.33
CA ARG A 496 -17.56 12.83 -12.74
C ARG A 496 -17.23 14.32 -12.77
N MET A 497 -18.22 15.21 -12.66
CA MET A 497 -18.05 16.65 -12.82
C MET A 497 -18.21 17.34 -11.47
N SER A 498 -17.41 18.39 -11.25
CA SER A 498 -17.58 19.25 -10.08
C SER A 498 -18.35 20.49 -10.49
N PRO A 499 -19.47 20.84 -9.82
CA PRO A 499 -19.99 22.20 -9.90
C PRO A 499 -18.95 23.14 -9.30
N GLY A 500 -18.79 24.30 -9.91
CA GLY A 500 -17.89 25.35 -9.42
C GLY A 500 -18.67 26.51 -8.84
N ASP A 501 -19.59 27.09 -9.61
CA ASP A 501 -20.26 28.34 -9.19
C ASP A 501 -21.64 28.54 -9.81
N TRP A 502 -22.50 29.28 -9.11
CA TRP A 502 -23.81 29.72 -9.61
C TRP A 502 -23.70 31.09 -10.25
N SER A 503 -24.48 31.35 -11.30
CA SER A 503 -24.71 32.73 -11.72
C SER A 503 -25.45 33.49 -10.61
N PRO A 504 -25.20 34.80 -10.42
CA PRO A 504 -25.84 35.60 -9.36
C PRO A 504 -27.37 35.63 -9.39
N ASP A 505 -27.98 35.37 -10.56
CA ASP A 505 -29.43 35.25 -10.72
C ASP A 505 -29.97 33.84 -10.39
N GLY A 506 -29.10 32.86 -10.10
CA GLY A 506 -29.46 31.47 -9.81
C GLY A 506 -29.87 30.64 -11.03
N ARG A 507 -29.69 31.14 -12.26
CA ARG A 507 -30.13 30.46 -13.48
C ARG A 507 -29.14 29.46 -14.06
N TYR A 508 -27.84 29.76 -13.98
CA TYR A 508 -26.78 28.95 -14.55
C TYR A 508 -25.92 28.34 -13.45
N LEU A 509 -25.52 27.08 -13.66
CA LEU A 509 -24.53 26.40 -12.84
C LEU A 509 -23.31 26.09 -13.70
N ALA A 510 -22.15 26.62 -13.32
CA ALA A 510 -20.88 26.30 -13.94
C ALA A 510 -20.33 24.98 -13.40
N TYR A 511 -19.79 24.15 -14.28
CA TYR A 511 -19.18 22.88 -13.91
C TYR A 511 -17.99 22.53 -14.80
N THR A 512 -17.04 21.79 -14.24
CA THR A 512 -15.83 21.39 -14.95
C THR A 512 -16.00 20.01 -15.59
N VAL A 513 -15.50 19.85 -16.82
CA VAL A 513 -15.38 18.57 -17.51
C VAL A 513 -13.92 18.12 -17.47
N PHE A 514 -13.65 16.94 -16.89
CA PHE A 514 -12.29 16.40 -16.74
C PHE A 514 -11.70 15.76 -18.01
N ASP A 515 -12.30 15.99 -19.18
CA ASP A 515 -11.71 15.60 -20.45
C ASP A 515 -10.53 16.54 -20.76
N TRP A 516 -9.49 16.08 -21.48
CA TRP A 516 -8.40 16.95 -21.93
C TRP A 516 -8.72 17.55 -23.31
N PRO A 517 -8.68 18.88 -23.50
CA PRO A 517 -8.40 19.93 -22.50
C PRO A 517 -9.55 20.14 -21.51
N GLN A 518 -9.23 20.45 -20.25
CA GLN A 518 -10.24 20.72 -19.22
C GLN A 518 -11.05 21.96 -19.60
N ASP A 519 -12.31 21.74 -19.94
CA ASP A 519 -13.24 22.79 -20.31
C ASP A 519 -14.27 22.99 -19.20
N TRP A 520 -14.65 24.25 -18.98
CA TRP A 520 -15.81 24.60 -18.17
C TRP A 520 -17.06 24.66 -19.04
N ARG A 521 -18.21 24.34 -18.45
CA ARG A 521 -19.51 24.43 -19.12
C ARG A 521 -20.51 25.05 -18.18
N LEU A 522 -21.53 25.68 -18.76
CA LEU A 522 -22.69 26.17 -18.02
C LEU A 522 -23.88 25.28 -18.34
N VAL A 523 -24.68 24.99 -17.33
CA VAL A 523 -26.03 24.42 -17.52
C VAL A 523 -27.07 25.44 -17.06
N ASP A 524 -28.03 25.74 -17.92
CA ASP A 524 -29.27 26.40 -17.50
C ASP A 524 -30.04 25.40 -16.64
N VAL A 525 -30.14 25.67 -15.34
CA VAL A 525 -30.66 24.67 -14.41
C VAL A 525 -32.15 24.41 -14.63
N GLU A 526 -32.90 25.37 -15.16
CA GLU A 526 -34.34 25.26 -15.43
C GLU A 526 -34.62 24.51 -16.74
N GLN A 527 -33.88 24.84 -17.81
CA GLN A 527 -34.08 24.26 -19.14
C GLN A 527 -33.29 22.96 -19.36
N GLY A 528 -32.22 22.74 -18.58
CA GLY A 528 -31.28 21.62 -18.75
C GLY A 528 -30.38 21.76 -19.98
N THR A 529 -30.37 22.91 -20.66
CA THR A 529 -29.53 23.18 -21.82
C THR A 529 -28.10 23.46 -21.38
N VAL A 530 -27.14 22.86 -22.09
CA VAL A 530 -25.71 23.04 -21.82
C VAL A 530 -25.13 24.04 -22.79
N LEU A 531 -24.48 25.07 -22.27
CA LEU A 531 -23.69 26.04 -23.00
C LEU A 531 -22.21 25.70 -22.83
N THR A 532 -21.52 25.48 -23.95
CA THR A 532 -20.09 25.14 -23.94
C THR A 532 -19.26 26.42 -23.99
N ILE A 533 -18.43 26.63 -22.97
CA ILE A 533 -17.47 27.73 -22.91
C ILE A 533 -16.08 27.12 -22.83
N THR A 534 -15.41 27.01 -23.96
CA THR A 534 -14.04 26.47 -24.00
C THR A 534 -13.10 27.41 -23.24
N GLY A 535 -12.51 26.92 -22.16
CA GLY A 535 -11.67 27.70 -21.25
C GLY A 535 -11.94 27.44 -19.76
N GLN A 536 -11.15 28.12 -18.93
CA GLN A 536 -11.23 28.08 -17.47
C GLN A 536 -12.04 29.26 -16.93
N MET A 537 -13.18 29.01 -16.30
CA MET A 537 -13.98 30.06 -15.69
C MET A 537 -13.27 30.62 -14.45
N LEU A 538 -13.25 31.95 -14.31
CA LEU A 538 -12.66 32.65 -13.17
C LEU A 538 -13.71 33.26 -12.24
N GLY A 539 -14.93 33.55 -12.73
CA GLY A 539 -16.06 33.97 -11.90
C GLY A 539 -17.02 34.95 -12.58
N TRP A 540 -18.17 35.16 -11.95
CA TRP A 540 -19.21 36.09 -12.37
C TRP A 540 -19.00 37.50 -11.81
N SER A 541 -19.39 38.53 -12.56
CA SER A 541 -19.54 39.88 -12.01
C SER A 541 -20.64 39.87 -10.93
N PRO A 542 -20.59 40.76 -9.92
CA PRO A 542 -21.57 40.76 -8.83
C PRO A 542 -23.02 40.97 -9.29
N ASP A 543 -23.22 41.68 -10.40
CA ASP A 543 -24.52 41.90 -11.03
C ASP A 543 -24.97 40.76 -11.96
N GLY A 544 -24.11 39.77 -12.19
CA GLY A 544 -24.33 38.62 -13.07
C GLY A 544 -24.24 38.92 -14.57
N SER A 545 -24.03 40.17 -14.98
CA SER A 545 -24.09 40.55 -16.39
C SER A 545 -22.89 40.07 -17.22
N LEU A 546 -21.76 39.78 -16.56
CA LEU A 546 -20.51 39.36 -17.19
C LEU A 546 -19.91 38.14 -16.50
N MET A 547 -19.20 37.32 -17.28
CA MET A 547 -18.28 36.31 -16.77
C MET A 547 -16.85 36.60 -17.19
N ALA A 548 -15.91 36.29 -16.30
CA ALA A 548 -14.49 36.25 -16.59
C ALA A 548 -14.03 34.79 -16.78
N TYR A 549 -13.27 34.54 -17.83
CA TYR A 549 -12.70 33.22 -18.11
C TYR A 549 -11.40 33.33 -18.90
N VAL A 550 -10.59 32.28 -18.86
CA VAL A 550 -9.31 32.17 -19.56
C VAL A 550 -9.46 31.18 -20.70
N ALA A 551 -9.09 31.59 -21.90
CA ALA A 551 -9.14 30.74 -23.08
C ALA A 551 -8.01 31.04 -24.05
N PRO A 552 -7.59 30.08 -24.90
CA PRO A 552 -6.56 30.31 -25.91
C PRO A 552 -6.92 31.47 -26.85
N GLY A 553 -6.02 32.44 -26.96
CA GLY A 553 -6.11 33.53 -27.91
C GLY A 553 -5.68 33.13 -29.33
N SER A 554 -5.76 34.07 -30.27
CA SER A 554 -5.37 33.85 -31.67
C SER A 554 -3.90 33.47 -31.88
N SER A 555 -3.05 33.73 -30.89
CA SER A 555 -1.63 33.37 -30.88
C SER A 555 -1.36 31.99 -30.25
N GLY A 556 -2.39 31.31 -29.74
CA GLY A 556 -2.28 30.04 -29.03
C GLY A 556 -1.89 30.17 -27.54
N TYR A 557 -1.57 31.37 -27.06
CA TYR A 557 -1.40 31.65 -25.63
C TYR A 557 -2.75 31.96 -24.98
N ASP A 558 -2.91 31.57 -23.71
CA ASP A 558 -4.07 31.90 -22.92
C ASP A 558 -4.23 33.42 -22.75
N VAL A 559 -5.48 33.87 -22.86
CA VAL A 559 -5.90 35.27 -22.78
C VAL A 559 -7.07 35.35 -21.80
N LEU A 560 -7.19 36.46 -21.07
CA LEU A 560 -8.36 36.75 -20.26
C LEU A 560 -9.49 37.28 -21.14
N TRP A 561 -10.66 36.68 -21.02
CA TRP A 561 -11.87 37.02 -21.76
C TRP A 561 -12.99 37.45 -20.83
N LEU A 562 -13.81 38.38 -21.32
CA LEU A 562 -15.12 38.69 -20.76
C LEU A 562 -16.20 38.30 -21.77
N ALA A 563 -17.28 37.69 -21.29
CA ALA A 563 -18.49 37.40 -22.06
C ALA A 563 -19.74 37.78 -21.26
N ALA A 564 -20.87 37.91 -21.95
CA ALA A 564 -22.17 38.08 -21.30
C ALA A 564 -22.60 36.82 -20.54
N GLU A 565 -23.66 36.90 -19.72
CA GLU A 565 -24.12 35.81 -18.84
C GLU A 565 -24.34 34.44 -19.53
N ASP A 566 -24.70 34.46 -20.80
CA ASP A 566 -25.01 33.28 -21.61
C ASP A 566 -23.82 32.79 -22.48
N GLY A 567 -22.63 33.38 -22.29
CA GLY A 567 -21.43 33.09 -23.10
C GLY A 567 -21.36 33.88 -24.40
N SER A 568 -22.33 34.74 -24.69
CA SER A 568 -22.34 35.55 -25.91
C SER A 568 -21.38 36.75 -25.82
N ALA A 569 -21.09 37.33 -27.00
CA ALA A 569 -20.22 38.50 -27.17
C ALA A 569 -18.85 38.40 -26.46
N PRO A 570 -18.10 37.27 -26.60
CA PRO A 570 -16.80 37.14 -25.95
C PRO A 570 -15.81 38.16 -26.51
N ARG A 571 -15.10 38.87 -25.63
CA ARG A 571 -14.05 39.83 -25.98
C ARG A 571 -12.79 39.61 -25.13
N PRO A 572 -11.58 39.69 -25.73
CA PRO A 572 -10.34 39.59 -24.97
C PRO A 572 -10.10 40.91 -24.23
N VAL A 573 -9.64 40.83 -22.98
CA VAL A 573 -9.40 42.02 -22.13
C VAL A 573 -7.96 42.15 -21.62
N GLY A 574 -7.13 41.13 -21.79
CA GLY A 574 -5.70 41.24 -21.47
C GLY A 574 -4.99 39.90 -21.28
N GLU A 575 -3.83 39.97 -20.65
CA GLU A 575 -3.05 38.78 -20.30
C GLU A 575 -3.85 37.86 -19.37
N ALA A 576 -3.72 36.55 -19.58
CA ALA A 576 -4.33 35.57 -18.70
C ALA A 576 -3.65 35.57 -17.32
N GLY A 577 -4.48 35.48 -16.29
CA GLY A 577 -4.07 35.05 -14.96
C GLY A 577 -4.49 33.62 -14.69
N SER A 578 -4.05 33.06 -13.57
CA SER A 578 -4.49 31.76 -13.07
C SER A 578 -5.60 31.87 -12.01
N GLY A 579 -5.96 33.08 -11.57
CA GLY A 579 -7.10 33.37 -10.70
C GLY A 579 -7.55 34.84 -10.84
N ALA A 580 -8.81 35.13 -10.55
CA ALA A 580 -9.32 36.50 -10.56
C ALA A 580 -10.47 36.70 -9.54
N GLY A 581 -10.71 37.96 -9.18
CA GLY A 581 -11.79 38.37 -8.28
C GLY A 581 -12.35 39.74 -8.69
N TRP A 582 -13.68 39.80 -8.79
CA TRP A 582 -14.40 41.03 -9.12
C TRP A 582 -14.46 41.99 -7.93
N SER A 583 -14.36 43.30 -8.21
CA SER A 583 -14.67 44.32 -7.21
C SER A 583 -16.15 44.27 -6.84
N PRO A 584 -16.54 44.67 -5.62
CA PRO A 584 -17.93 44.59 -5.15
C PRO A 584 -18.91 45.40 -6.01
N ASP A 585 -18.44 46.47 -6.64
CA ASP A 585 -19.21 47.31 -7.56
C ASP A 585 -19.27 46.77 -9.01
N GLY A 586 -18.54 45.69 -9.32
CA GLY A 586 -18.46 45.08 -10.64
C GLY A 586 -17.67 45.88 -11.69
N ARG A 587 -17.00 46.97 -11.30
CA ARG A 587 -16.30 47.87 -12.24
C ARG A 587 -14.84 47.50 -12.47
N GLN A 588 -14.27 46.64 -11.62
CA GLN A 588 -12.88 46.22 -11.69
C GLN A 588 -12.75 44.71 -11.51
N LEU A 589 -11.70 44.14 -12.11
CA LEU A 589 -11.34 42.74 -11.97
C LEU A 589 -9.87 42.65 -11.55
N ALA A 590 -9.60 42.13 -10.36
CA ALA A 590 -8.26 41.82 -9.91
C ALA A 590 -7.87 40.44 -10.45
N VAL A 591 -6.68 40.33 -11.03
CA VAL A 591 -6.20 39.12 -11.71
C VAL A 591 -4.83 38.77 -11.18
N TYR A 592 -4.66 37.54 -10.72
CA TYR A 592 -3.40 37.00 -10.23
C TYR A 592 -2.81 36.03 -11.24
N GLY A 593 -1.51 36.15 -11.49
CA GLY A 593 -0.77 35.28 -12.42
C GLY A 593 0.69 35.73 -12.50
N ARG A 594 1.42 35.32 -13.54
CA ARG A 594 2.74 35.91 -13.84
C ARG A 594 2.64 36.63 -15.17
N SER A 595 2.45 37.94 -15.13
CA SER A 595 2.37 38.77 -16.35
C SER A 595 3.74 38.88 -17.05
N ARG A 596 3.73 39.25 -18.32
CA ARG A 596 4.97 39.47 -19.11
C ARG A 596 5.79 40.64 -18.60
N GLU A 597 5.15 41.60 -17.97
CA GLU A 597 5.77 42.80 -17.40
C GLU A 597 6.28 42.59 -15.97
N GLY A 598 6.08 41.40 -15.39
CA GLY A 598 6.60 41.01 -14.08
C GLY A 598 5.66 41.28 -12.89
N ALA A 599 4.46 41.81 -13.14
CA ALA A 599 3.40 41.91 -12.15
C ALA A 599 2.78 40.53 -11.83
N CYS A 600 2.53 40.27 -10.56
CA CYS A 600 1.83 39.09 -10.07
C CYS A 600 0.35 39.32 -9.76
N LEU A 601 -0.01 40.56 -9.45
CA LEU A 601 -1.40 41.00 -9.30
C LEU A 601 -1.58 42.27 -10.12
N TRP A 602 -2.59 42.31 -10.96
CA TRP A 602 -3.01 43.50 -11.70
C TRP A 602 -4.52 43.65 -11.63
N ARG A 603 -5.01 44.87 -11.85
CA ARG A 603 -6.44 45.13 -12.02
C ARG A 603 -6.75 45.54 -13.44
N TYR A 604 -7.89 45.07 -13.94
CA TYR A 604 -8.53 45.55 -15.16
C TYR A 604 -9.72 46.43 -14.79
N ASP A 605 -9.76 47.65 -15.31
CA ASP A 605 -10.85 48.61 -15.12
C ASP A 605 -11.78 48.57 -16.33
N LEU A 606 -13.07 48.29 -16.10
CA LEU A 606 -14.03 48.06 -17.17
C LEU A 606 -14.47 49.35 -17.88
N ASP A 607 -14.44 50.51 -17.21
CA ASP A 607 -14.89 51.77 -17.81
C ASP A 607 -13.84 52.38 -18.73
N THR A 608 -12.57 52.25 -18.33
CA THR A 608 -11.43 52.77 -19.08
C THR A 608 -10.82 51.73 -20.02
N GLU A 609 -11.17 50.46 -19.84
CA GLU A 609 -10.57 49.29 -20.50
C GLU A 609 -9.04 49.26 -20.35
N THR A 610 -8.54 49.64 -19.18
CA THR A 610 -7.10 49.68 -18.89
C THR A 610 -6.70 48.67 -17.82
N THR A 611 -5.50 48.12 -17.99
CA THR A 611 -4.86 47.24 -17.00
C THR A 611 -3.78 48.00 -16.24
N GLN A 612 -3.75 47.83 -14.92
CA GLN A 612 -2.75 48.45 -14.05
C GLN A 612 -2.11 47.41 -13.12
N PRO A 613 -0.77 47.32 -13.06
CA PRO A 613 -0.11 46.45 -12.09
C PRO A 613 -0.33 46.95 -10.66
N ILE A 614 -0.57 46.02 -9.73
CA ILE A 614 -0.75 46.30 -8.29
C ILE A 614 0.44 45.78 -7.50
N VAL A 615 0.84 44.52 -7.74
CA VAL A 615 1.95 43.87 -7.01
C VAL A 615 2.89 43.19 -7.99
N ASP A 616 4.20 43.45 -7.86
CA ASP A 616 5.25 42.77 -8.59
C ASP A 616 5.48 41.34 -8.06
N CYS A 617 5.81 40.39 -8.94
CA CYS A 617 6.05 39.00 -8.53
C CYS A 617 7.20 38.85 -7.54
N SER A 618 8.27 39.65 -7.68
CA SER A 618 9.38 39.63 -6.73
C SER A 618 8.95 40.05 -5.32
N ALA A 619 8.02 41.00 -5.21
CA ALA A 619 7.47 41.45 -3.93
C ALA A 619 6.56 40.37 -3.32
N ALA A 620 5.67 39.77 -4.13
CA ALA A 620 4.78 38.69 -3.67
C ALA A 620 5.57 37.44 -3.24
N ASP A 621 6.52 36.98 -4.06
CA ASP A 621 7.36 35.81 -3.77
C ASP A 621 8.21 36.03 -2.50
N ALA A 622 8.79 37.24 -2.34
CA ALA A 622 9.55 37.60 -1.14
C ALA A 622 8.67 37.65 0.12
N LEU A 623 7.45 38.18 0.02
CA LEU A 623 6.49 38.27 1.11
C LEU A 623 6.03 36.87 1.57
N LEU A 624 5.73 36.00 0.63
CA LEU A 624 5.29 34.61 0.88
C LEU A 624 6.47 33.70 1.27
N GLY A 625 7.71 34.11 1.01
CA GLY A 625 8.89 33.28 1.17
C GLY A 625 8.87 32.06 0.23
N PHE A 626 8.28 32.21 -0.96
CA PHE A 626 8.21 31.16 -1.96
C PHE A 626 9.47 31.19 -2.83
N ASP A 627 10.02 30.01 -3.12
CA ASP A 627 11.12 29.86 -4.07
C ASP A 627 10.56 29.27 -5.36
N ALA A 628 10.34 30.11 -6.37
CA ALA A 628 9.78 29.69 -7.65
C ALA A 628 10.63 28.61 -8.36
N ALA A 629 11.89 28.39 -7.97
CA ALA A 629 12.71 27.30 -8.49
C ALA A 629 12.34 25.92 -7.91
N ARG A 630 11.56 25.87 -6.82
CA ARG A 630 11.28 24.64 -6.05
C ARG A 630 9.88 24.08 -6.25
N GLY A 631 9.04 24.71 -7.08
CA GLY A 631 7.65 24.29 -7.21
C GLY A 631 6.78 25.20 -8.04
N GLN A 632 5.64 24.67 -8.49
CA GLN A 632 4.61 25.44 -9.17
C GLN A 632 3.83 26.29 -8.14
N VAL A 633 3.61 27.56 -8.48
CA VAL A 633 2.85 28.53 -7.69
C VAL A 633 1.48 28.70 -8.34
N VAL A 634 0.42 28.42 -7.59
CA VAL A 634 -0.97 28.42 -8.08
C VAL A 634 -1.82 29.26 -7.13
N PRO A 635 -2.58 30.27 -7.61
CA PRO A 635 -3.55 30.95 -6.78
C PRO A 635 -4.65 29.98 -6.37
N GLN A 636 -5.04 30.06 -5.10
CA GLN A 636 -6.22 29.38 -4.57
C GLN A 636 -7.44 30.28 -4.63
N ALA A 637 -7.24 31.59 -4.44
CA ALA A 637 -8.32 32.55 -4.31
C ALA A 637 -7.84 33.99 -4.53
N VAL A 638 -8.69 34.80 -5.15
CA VAL A 638 -8.55 36.27 -5.23
C VAL A 638 -9.91 36.86 -4.86
N PHE A 639 -10.00 37.56 -3.73
CA PHE A 639 -11.25 38.10 -3.22
C PHE A 639 -11.11 39.56 -2.82
N TRP A 640 -12.10 40.37 -3.17
CA TRP A 640 -12.22 41.73 -2.65
C TRP A 640 -12.95 41.71 -1.32
N SER A 641 -12.58 42.61 -0.42
CA SER A 641 -13.42 42.93 0.73
C SER A 641 -14.72 43.59 0.24
N PRO A 642 -15.85 43.40 0.94
CA PRO A 642 -17.15 43.94 0.51
C PRO A 642 -17.19 45.46 0.37
N ASP A 643 -16.38 46.18 1.14
CA ASP A 643 -16.19 47.64 1.06
C ASP A 643 -15.25 48.09 -0.08
N GLY A 644 -14.55 47.15 -0.71
CA GLY A 644 -13.59 47.38 -1.78
C GLY A 644 -12.23 47.92 -1.32
N GLU A 645 -11.96 47.99 0.00
CA GLU A 645 -10.69 48.51 0.51
C GLU A 645 -9.51 47.54 0.36
N TRP A 646 -9.76 46.24 0.38
CA TRP A 646 -8.74 45.19 0.39
C TRP A 646 -8.97 44.15 -0.70
N ILE A 647 -7.86 43.63 -1.21
CA ILE A 647 -7.80 42.45 -2.06
C ILE A 647 -7.01 41.39 -1.29
N ALA A 648 -7.66 40.28 -0.97
CA ALA A 648 -7.06 39.09 -0.41
C ALA A 648 -6.64 38.15 -1.53
N VAL A 649 -5.39 37.70 -1.47
CA VAL A 649 -4.83 36.74 -2.42
C VAL A 649 -4.20 35.60 -1.64
N SER A 650 -4.69 34.40 -1.90
CA SER A 650 -4.15 33.18 -1.31
C SER A 650 -3.51 32.32 -2.39
N VAL A 651 -2.30 31.87 -2.09
CA VAL A 651 -1.41 31.24 -3.06
C VAL A 651 -0.84 29.96 -2.45
N LEU A 652 -0.84 28.90 -3.24
CA LEU A 652 -0.26 27.61 -2.91
C LEU A 652 1.02 27.39 -3.72
N GLN A 653 2.06 26.89 -3.07
CA GLN A 653 3.26 26.38 -3.71
C GLN A 653 3.37 24.87 -3.48
N ALA A 654 3.23 24.08 -4.56
CA ALA A 654 3.44 22.64 -4.52
C ALA A 654 4.94 22.32 -4.48
N GLN A 655 5.41 21.58 -3.48
CA GLN A 655 6.83 21.23 -3.31
C GLN A 655 7.07 19.76 -3.67
N TYR A 656 8.00 19.50 -4.59
CA TYR A 656 8.26 18.14 -5.10
C TYR A 656 8.90 17.18 -4.08
N GLU A 657 9.47 17.67 -2.97
CA GLU A 657 10.31 16.87 -2.05
C GLU A 657 9.75 16.71 -0.62
N SER A 658 8.56 17.24 -0.31
CA SER A 658 8.00 17.24 1.07
C SER A 658 6.88 16.19 1.26
N PRO A 659 6.84 15.45 2.40
CA PRO A 659 5.70 14.59 2.75
C PRO A 659 4.42 15.38 3.08
N VAL A 660 4.52 16.68 3.39
CA VAL A 660 3.40 17.64 3.45
C VAL A 660 3.55 18.52 2.20
N GLY A 661 3.06 18.03 1.06
CA GLY A 661 3.53 18.38 -0.30
C GLY A 661 3.29 19.82 -0.80
N PHE A 662 2.85 20.75 0.05
CA PHE A 662 2.59 22.13 -0.34
C PHE A 662 2.64 23.11 0.84
N ARG A 663 2.95 24.37 0.54
CA ARG A 663 2.87 25.52 1.47
C ARG A 663 1.86 26.52 0.93
N THR A 664 1.10 27.15 1.81
CA THR A 664 0.14 28.19 1.46
C THR A 664 0.45 29.48 2.19
N GLY A 665 0.13 30.60 1.55
CA GLY A 665 0.21 31.91 2.15
C GLY A 665 -0.84 32.84 1.59
N THR A 666 -1.37 33.70 2.46
CA THR A 666 -2.39 34.69 2.17
C THR A 666 -1.85 36.07 2.46
N PHE A 667 -1.91 36.96 1.47
CA PHE A 667 -1.54 38.37 1.63
C PHE A 667 -2.73 39.28 1.34
N LEU A 668 -2.71 40.46 1.95
CA LEU A 668 -3.64 41.55 1.68
C LEU A 668 -2.92 42.69 1.00
N VAL A 669 -3.62 43.37 0.10
CA VAL A 669 -3.15 44.59 -0.56
C VAL A 669 -4.35 45.47 -0.91
N ARG A 670 -4.16 46.79 -0.92
CA ARG A 670 -5.20 47.72 -1.39
C ARG A 670 -5.24 47.77 -2.92
N PRO A 671 -6.36 48.17 -3.55
CA PRO A 671 -6.46 48.28 -5.00
C PRO A 671 -5.45 49.25 -5.65
N ASP A 672 -4.89 50.19 -4.87
CA ASP A 672 -3.84 51.11 -5.31
C ASP A 672 -2.40 50.57 -5.13
N GLY A 673 -2.26 49.33 -4.63
CA GLY A 673 -0.99 48.67 -4.35
C GLY A 673 -0.38 48.99 -2.98
N SER A 674 -0.98 49.92 -2.22
CA SER A 674 -0.51 50.24 -0.88
C SER A 674 -0.94 49.20 0.15
N GLY A 675 -0.28 49.21 1.31
CA GLY A 675 -0.65 48.33 2.41
C GLY A 675 -0.42 46.84 2.16
N LEU A 676 0.45 46.46 1.20
CA LEU A 676 0.83 45.07 0.96
C LEU A 676 1.46 44.45 2.23
N HIS A 677 0.86 43.39 2.76
CA HIS A 677 1.40 42.64 3.89
C HIS A 677 0.93 41.19 3.91
N LEU A 678 1.73 40.32 4.55
CA LEU A 678 1.37 38.92 4.76
C LEU A 678 0.33 38.87 5.88
N LEU A 679 -0.78 38.20 5.62
CA LEU A 679 -1.84 38.02 6.59
C LEU A 679 -1.64 36.72 7.37
N ALA A 680 -1.39 35.62 6.64
CA ALA A 680 -1.17 34.30 7.24
C ALA A 680 -0.34 33.40 6.32
N ASP A 681 0.37 32.45 6.92
CA ASP A 681 1.02 31.35 6.22
C ASP A 681 0.86 30.03 6.98
N ALA A 682 0.84 28.92 6.25
CA ALA A 682 0.68 27.60 6.83
C ALA A 682 1.51 26.55 6.09
N ALA A 683 2.05 25.59 6.84
CA ALA A 683 2.52 24.33 6.29
C ALA A 683 1.29 23.46 5.98
N GLY A 684 1.20 22.94 4.76
CA GLY A 684 -0.04 22.35 4.25
C GLY A 684 -0.93 23.41 3.58
N GLY A 685 -2.24 23.20 3.68
CA GLY A 685 -3.22 23.98 2.96
C GLY A 685 -3.89 25.04 3.79
N GLN A 686 -4.16 26.19 3.16
CA GLN A 686 -4.93 27.28 3.72
C GLN A 686 -5.68 27.97 2.58
N ALA A 687 -6.97 28.24 2.79
CA ALA A 687 -7.77 28.99 1.83
C ALA A 687 -8.71 29.96 2.57
N PRO A 688 -8.92 31.17 2.04
CA PRO A 688 -9.90 32.10 2.57
C PRO A 688 -11.29 31.57 2.22
N ILE A 689 -12.14 31.48 3.24
CA ILE A 689 -13.51 31.01 3.09
C ILE A 689 -14.52 32.17 2.99
N GLY A 690 -14.07 33.41 3.26
CA GLY A 690 -14.84 34.62 3.00
C GLY A 690 -14.51 35.76 3.94
N TRP A 691 -14.80 36.98 3.48
CA TRP A 691 -14.88 38.16 4.32
C TRP A 691 -16.20 38.17 5.08
N SER A 692 -16.21 38.74 6.29
CA SER A 692 -17.45 39.23 6.85
C SER A 692 -18.01 40.32 5.91
N PRO A 693 -19.32 40.32 5.62
CA PRO A 693 -20.01 41.33 4.82
C PRO A 693 -19.76 42.80 5.16
N ASP A 694 -19.35 43.13 6.38
CA ASP A 694 -18.92 44.48 6.77
C ASP A 694 -17.43 44.78 6.46
N GLY A 695 -16.68 43.80 5.96
CA GLY A 695 -15.25 43.90 5.66
C GLY A 695 -14.33 43.83 6.88
N ALA A 696 -14.88 43.68 8.09
CA ALA A 696 -14.11 43.77 9.32
C ALA A 696 -13.23 42.54 9.61
N TYR A 697 -13.61 41.38 9.09
CA TYR A 697 -12.96 40.10 9.40
C TYR A 697 -12.77 39.25 8.15
N LEU A 698 -11.68 38.48 8.12
CA LEU A 698 -11.45 37.42 7.14
C LEU A 698 -11.41 36.07 7.87
N ALA A 699 -12.16 35.10 7.35
CA ALA A 699 -12.08 33.73 7.81
C ALA A 699 -11.19 32.90 6.87
N LEU A 700 -10.26 32.16 7.45
CA LEU A 700 -9.34 31.25 6.77
C LEU A 700 -9.61 29.82 7.22
N LEU A 701 -9.60 28.88 6.28
CA LEU A 701 -9.66 27.44 6.53
C LEU A 701 -8.26 26.85 6.32
N SER A 702 -7.68 26.30 7.38
CA SER A 702 -6.39 25.61 7.37
C SER A 702 -6.61 24.08 7.38
N TYR A 703 -5.75 23.33 6.68
CA TYR A 703 -5.79 21.87 6.59
C TYR A 703 -4.41 21.22 6.45
N ASP A 704 -4.24 20.01 7.00
CA ASP A 704 -2.96 19.32 7.18
C ASP A 704 -2.33 18.67 5.93
N GLY A 705 -2.72 19.11 4.73
CA GLY A 705 -2.21 18.61 3.46
C GLY A 705 -2.85 17.29 2.98
N MET A 706 -3.34 16.45 3.90
CA MET A 706 -4.18 15.29 3.60
C MET A 706 -5.68 15.61 3.70
N GLY A 707 -6.03 16.74 4.34
CA GLY A 707 -7.41 17.23 4.44
C GLY A 707 -8.20 16.57 5.57
N GLU A 708 -7.54 15.86 6.50
CA GLU A 708 -8.20 15.12 7.58
C GLU A 708 -8.52 16.01 8.79
N ALA A 709 -7.68 17.02 9.04
CA ALA A 709 -7.93 18.04 10.06
C ALA A 709 -8.22 19.39 9.41
N LEU A 710 -9.42 19.92 9.66
CA LEU A 710 -9.83 21.27 9.25
C LEU A 710 -9.87 22.19 10.47
N THR A 711 -9.35 23.40 10.32
CA THR A 711 -9.45 24.45 11.34
C THR A 711 -9.87 25.77 10.70
N THR A 712 -10.86 26.43 11.28
CA THR A 712 -11.27 27.78 10.88
C THR A 712 -10.65 28.81 11.81
N THR A 713 -9.92 29.75 11.23
CA THR A 713 -9.32 30.89 11.93
C THR A 713 -10.01 32.16 11.44
N VAL A 714 -10.54 32.98 12.36
CA VAL A 714 -11.08 34.31 12.05
C VAL A 714 -10.11 35.36 12.54
N MET A 715 -9.83 36.33 11.68
CA MET A 715 -8.85 37.39 11.94
C MET A 715 -9.27 38.73 11.35
N THR A 716 -8.70 39.82 11.88
CA THR A 716 -8.86 41.16 11.31
C THR A 716 -7.97 41.34 10.06
N PRO A 717 -8.25 42.33 9.19
CA PRO A 717 -7.34 42.71 8.11
C PRO A 717 -5.93 43.11 8.57
N ALA A 718 -5.72 43.38 9.86
CA ALA A 718 -4.39 43.67 10.41
C ALA A 718 -3.63 42.40 10.84
N GLY A 719 -4.23 41.21 10.72
CA GLY A 719 -3.65 39.93 11.13
C GLY A 719 -3.86 39.58 12.61
N GLU A 720 -4.75 40.29 13.32
CA GLU A 720 -5.11 39.91 14.69
C GLU A 720 -6.08 38.74 14.66
N VAL A 721 -5.69 37.60 15.23
CA VAL A 721 -6.54 36.40 15.33
C VAL A 721 -7.56 36.59 16.45
N LEU A 722 -8.85 36.49 16.11
CA LEU A 722 -9.95 36.53 17.08
C LEU A 722 -10.13 35.17 17.75
N PHE A 723 -10.19 34.10 16.96
CA PHE A 723 -10.29 32.73 17.46
C PHE A 723 -9.85 31.70 16.41
N GLU A 724 -9.60 30.49 16.88
CA GLU A 724 -9.36 29.29 16.07
C GLU A 724 -10.22 28.15 16.57
N GLU A 725 -10.99 27.54 15.68
CA GLU A 725 -11.91 26.46 16.03
C GLU A 725 -11.77 25.29 15.05
N PRO A 726 -11.70 24.04 15.54
CA PRO A 726 -11.71 22.87 14.68
C PRO A 726 -13.01 22.76 13.88
N GLY A 727 -12.89 22.58 12.58
CA GLY A 727 -14.00 22.47 11.65
C GLY A 727 -13.97 23.49 10.52
N ARG A 728 -14.97 23.41 9.66
CA ARG A 728 -15.19 24.30 8.53
C ARG A 728 -16.21 25.39 8.88
N GLY A 729 -15.79 26.64 8.71
CA GLY A 729 -16.63 27.82 8.85
C GLY A 729 -17.46 28.12 7.61
N THR A 730 -18.60 28.77 7.79
CA THR A 730 -19.39 29.39 6.72
C THR A 730 -20.10 30.62 7.26
N TRP A 731 -19.99 31.74 6.54
CA TRP A 731 -20.58 33.02 6.92
C TRP A 731 -22.05 33.11 6.53
N SER A 732 -22.84 33.73 7.39
CA SER A 732 -24.18 34.19 7.02
C SER A 732 -24.07 35.28 5.94
N PRO A 733 -25.07 35.40 5.05
CA PRO A 733 -25.05 36.38 3.95
C PRO A 733 -24.95 37.82 4.45
N ASP A 734 -25.50 38.10 5.63
CA ASP A 734 -25.46 39.40 6.30
C ASP A 734 -24.19 39.60 7.14
N GLY A 735 -23.41 38.55 7.40
CA GLY A 735 -22.16 38.60 8.13
C GLY A 735 -22.29 38.66 9.64
N ALA A 736 -23.51 38.62 10.14
CA ALA A 736 -23.76 38.64 11.57
C ALA A 736 -23.25 37.37 12.26
N TYR A 737 -23.16 36.25 11.53
CA TYR A 737 -22.88 34.94 12.08
C TYR A 737 -21.87 34.12 11.26
N LEU A 738 -21.07 33.31 11.95
CA LEU A 738 -20.25 32.26 11.35
C LEU A 738 -20.56 30.90 11.97
N ALA A 739 -21.09 29.98 11.18
CA ALA A 739 -21.34 28.60 11.61
C ALA A 739 -20.10 27.72 11.40
N ILE A 740 -19.75 26.89 12.38
CA ILE A 740 -18.56 26.02 12.35
C ILE A 740 -18.98 24.55 12.56
N VAL A 741 -18.65 23.70 11.59
CA VAL A 741 -18.99 22.26 11.58
C VAL A 741 -17.75 21.38 11.50
N SER A 742 -17.71 20.29 12.26
CA SER A 742 -16.58 19.33 12.27
C SER A 742 -16.97 17.86 12.19
N GLY A 743 -18.28 17.53 12.19
CA GLY A 743 -18.80 16.16 12.27
C GLY A 743 -18.61 15.45 13.62
N ILE A 744 -17.62 15.88 14.41
CA ILE A 744 -17.25 15.26 15.70
C ILE A 744 -17.76 16.09 16.87
N ALA A 745 -17.56 17.41 16.83
CA ALA A 745 -18.05 18.35 17.83
C ALA A 745 -19.45 18.88 17.47
N PRO A 746 -20.22 19.37 18.44
CA PRO A 746 -21.45 20.10 18.17
C PRO A 746 -21.19 21.30 17.24
N LEU A 747 -22.12 21.56 16.32
CA LEU A 747 -22.18 22.78 15.52
C LEU A 747 -22.17 23.99 16.45
N ARG A 748 -21.24 24.91 16.21
CA ARG A 748 -21.10 26.19 16.93
C ARG A 748 -21.41 27.34 15.97
N VAL A 749 -21.88 28.44 16.54
CA VAL A 749 -22.11 29.68 15.79
C VAL A 749 -21.45 30.81 16.55
N TRP A 750 -20.62 31.56 15.84
CA TRP A 750 -20.02 32.80 16.32
C TRP A 750 -20.88 33.98 15.89
N GLU A 751 -21.09 34.94 16.78
CA GLU A 751 -21.81 36.19 16.48
C GLU A 751 -20.83 37.36 16.39
N ALA A 752 -20.81 38.02 15.23
CA ALA A 752 -19.84 39.06 14.92
C ALA A 752 -20.00 40.32 15.78
N ALA A 753 -21.24 40.67 16.13
CA ALA A 753 -21.55 41.87 16.88
C ALA A 753 -21.08 41.80 18.34
N THR A 754 -21.17 40.61 18.95
CA THR A 754 -20.77 40.37 20.34
C THR A 754 -19.35 39.84 20.45
N GLY A 755 -18.83 39.23 19.38
CA GLY A 755 -17.56 38.50 19.38
C GLY A 755 -17.63 37.18 20.14
N GLU A 756 -18.82 36.76 20.56
CA GLU A 756 -19.02 35.56 21.37
C GLU A 756 -19.28 34.33 20.50
N MET A 757 -18.71 33.20 20.94
CA MET A 757 -18.95 31.90 20.35
C MET A 757 -20.07 31.22 21.14
N GLY A 758 -21.23 31.01 20.52
CA GLY A 758 -22.36 30.35 21.16
C GLY A 758 -22.07 28.91 21.56
N ASP A 759 -22.83 28.41 22.54
CA ASP A 759 -22.76 27.03 23.05
C ASP A 759 -23.19 25.96 22.02
N GLY A 760 -23.63 26.39 20.84
CA GLY A 760 -24.04 25.54 19.74
C GLY A 760 -25.45 24.95 19.90
N PHE A 761 -25.83 24.07 18.97
CA PHE A 761 -27.19 23.48 18.94
C PHE A 761 -27.25 22.03 19.42
N GLY A 762 -26.17 21.50 19.99
CA GLY A 762 -26.07 20.08 20.38
C GLY A 762 -26.09 19.09 19.21
N LEU A 763 -26.17 19.58 17.97
CA LEU A 763 -26.17 18.79 16.74
C LEU A 763 -24.73 18.59 16.24
N ARG A 764 -24.35 17.35 15.93
CA ARG A 764 -23.07 17.07 15.26
C ARG A 764 -23.28 17.06 13.76
N CYS A 765 -22.83 18.13 13.12
CA CYS A 765 -23.07 18.37 11.70
C CYS A 765 -21.79 18.18 10.90
N ASP A 766 -21.90 17.49 9.79
CA ASP A 766 -20.79 17.27 8.86
C ASP A 766 -20.69 18.45 7.88
N ASP A 767 -21.82 19.01 7.42
CA ASP A 767 -21.89 20.15 6.49
C ASP A 767 -23.00 21.13 6.90
N ALA A 768 -22.85 22.43 6.63
CA ALA A 768 -23.88 23.45 6.82
C ALA A 768 -23.76 24.56 5.78
N VAL A 769 -24.89 25.16 5.40
CA VAL A 769 -25.00 26.20 4.37
C VAL A 769 -26.08 27.22 4.75
N TRP A 770 -25.75 28.50 4.66
CA TRP A 770 -26.67 29.59 4.98
C TRP A 770 -27.63 29.90 3.84
N ASN A 771 -28.87 30.22 4.21
CA ASN A 771 -29.91 30.65 3.30
C ASN A 771 -29.67 32.10 2.87
N PRO A 772 -29.53 32.40 1.56
CA PRO A 772 -29.24 33.76 1.09
C PRO A 772 -30.39 34.75 1.28
N GLY A 773 -31.62 34.28 1.49
CA GLY A 773 -32.81 35.12 1.64
C GLY A 773 -33.18 35.47 3.09
N ARG A 774 -32.35 35.12 4.07
CA ARG A 774 -32.63 35.25 5.50
C ARG A 774 -31.50 35.93 6.25
#